data_AF-A0A8T4D8E1-F1
#
_entry.id   AF-A0A8T4D8E1-F1
#
_cell.length_a   1.000
_cell.length_b   1.000
_cell.length_c   1.000
_cell.angle_alpha   90.00
_cell.angle_beta   90.00
_cell.angle_gamma   90.00
#
_symmetry.space_group_name_H-M   'P 1'
#
loop_
_entity.id
_entity.type
_entity.pdbx_description
1 polymer ?
#
loop_
_entity_poly.entity_id
_entity_poly.type
_entity_poly.pdbx_seq_one_letter_code
_entity_poly.pdbx_strand_id
1 'polypeptide(L)'
;MRFVKWFEEVGSGDVALVGGKNASLGEMIQNLRAKGVNVPSGFAITAEAYRYVIDQAGLREKIQETLADLDTHDMENLSLRGRKLREMIRTAPCPKDLEAEIRTAYREMEQRYGAHVDVAVRSSATAEDLPTASFAGQQETYLNVRGEEELLERVMDCFASLFTDRAISYRVDKGFDHLSVYLSVGVQKMVRSDLASAGVIFSIDPESGFKHAVYLTGAYGLGENVVQGAVNPDQFYVFKPTLAQGFHPIVERKLGTKRKKLVYKKNEVGTEQQYITKEEAQRFVLTDDEVLVLARWAVIIEEYYGLPMDIEWAKDGRTGELFIVQARPETVHSQKDLAAIETYVLEERGNLLLTGEAVGHKIGSGEVTTIMDASDIRKFKPGQVLVTEMTDPDWEPIMKVAGAIVTDRGGRTCHAAIISRELGIPCVIGTENGSQLLKDVKVVTVDCSEGTGRIFEGKLKYRVDTRSSENLPRPCTQIMMNAAIPDTAFVQGQIPNDGVGLAREEFIINSYIGIHPRALLDYEQLQARAKGDERIANVVKAIDERSASYPDKVQFFIDNLAMGIAKIAAGFYPNDVIVRLSDFKTNEYANLIGGYLYEPEESNPMIGWRGASRYYDAKFKAAFGLECLAIKKVREEMGLTNIKVMVPFCR
;
A
#
# COMPACT_ATOMS: atom_id res chain seq x y z
N MET A 1 -17.45 26.10 -24.31
CA MET A 1 -15.97 26.11 -24.27
C MET A 1 -15.48 25.09 -25.27
N ARG A 2 -14.54 25.47 -26.14
CA ARG A 2 -13.93 24.62 -27.17
C ARG A 2 -12.83 23.75 -26.56
N PHE A 3 -11.98 24.34 -25.74
CA PHE A 3 -10.74 23.73 -25.24
C PHE A 3 -10.86 23.16 -23.83
N VAL A 4 -11.86 23.62 -23.06
CA VAL A 4 -12.14 23.16 -21.70
C VAL A 4 -13.42 22.32 -21.68
N LYS A 5 -13.38 21.20 -20.93
CA LYS A 5 -14.52 20.32 -20.66
C LYS A 5 -14.62 20.06 -19.16
N TRP A 6 -15.82 20.12 -18.61
CA TRP A 6 -16.03 19.76 -17.21
C TRP A 6 -15.90 18.24 -17.02
N PHE A 7 -15.47 17.79 -15.85
CA PHE A 7 -15.41 16.34 -15.61
C PHE A 7 -16.79 15.68 -15.68
N GLU A 8 -17.86 16.43 -15.38
CA GLU A 8 -19.24 15.98 -15.56
C GLU A 8 -19.63 15.75 -17.04
N GLU A 9 -18.85 16.22 -18.00
CA GLU A 9 -19.13 16.17 -19.44
C GLU A 9 -18.30 15.13 -20.20
N VAL A 10 -17.36 14.45 -19.54
CA VAL A 10 -16.41 13.52 -20.19
C VAL A 10 -16.41 12.15 -19.55
N GLY A 11 -16.19 11.10 -20.33
CA GLY A 11 -16.09 9.73 -19.84
C GLY A 11 -15.04 8.91 -20.57
N SER A 12 -15.12 7.59 -20.41
CA SER A 12 -14.25 6.58 -21.02
C SER A 12 -14.19 6.64 -22.56
N GLY A 13 -15.23 7.16 -23.22
CA GLY A 13 -15.24 7.42 -24.66
C GLY A 13 -14.34 8.59 -25.11
N ASP A 14 -13.94 9.45 -24.18
CA ASP A 14 -13.24 10.72 -24.46
C ASP A 14 -11.73 10.64 -24.18
N VAL A 15 -11.15 9.45 -24.03
CA VAL A 15 -9.71 9.26 -23.75
C VAL A 15 -8.81 9.97 -24.78
N ALA A 16 -9.18 9.96 -26.06
CA ALA A 16 -8.43 10.69 -27.09
C ALA A 16 -8.49 12.22 -26.92
N LEU A 17 -9.52 12.74 -26.25
CA LEU A 17 -9.75 14.17 -26.03
C LEU A 17 -9.15 14.66 -24.72
N VAL A 18 -9.26 13.91 -23.62
CA VAL A 18 -8.86 14.33 -22.27
C VAL A 18 -7.83 13.42 -21.59
N GLY A 19 -7.36 12.38 -22.27
CA GLY A 19 -6.47 11.38 -21.70
C GLY A 19 -7.15 10.47 -20.68
N GLY A 20 -6.44 9.40 -20.30
CA GLY A 20 -6.98 8.33 -19.47
C GLY A 20 -7.46 8.74 -18.09
N LYS A 21 -6.65 9.53 -17.38
CA LYS A 21 -6.95 9.96 -16.00
C LYS A 21 -8.20 10.82 -15.93
N ASN A 22 -8.31 11.83 -16.79
CA ASN A 22 -9.46 12.74 -16.79
C ASN A 22 -10.73 12.01 -17.27
N ALA A 23 -10.62 11.11 -18.25
CA ALA A 23 -11.72 10.27 -18.69
C ALA A 23 -12.22 9.37 -17.54
N SER A 24 -11.31 8.73 -16.80
CA SER A 24 -11.64 7.92 -15.61
C SER A 24 -12.31 8.75 -14.51
N LEU A 25 -11.80 9.96 -14.23
CA LEU A 25 -12.42 10.88 -13.27
C LEU A 25 -13.86 11.24 -13.65
N GLY A 26 -14.07 11.62 -14.91
CA GLY A 26 -15.40 11.96 -15.41
C GLY A 26 -16.36 10.77 -15.40
N GLU A 27 -15.87 9.58 -15.78
CA GLU A 27 -16.62 8.32 -15.71
C GLU A 27 -17.12 8.03 -14.29
N MET A 28 -16.26 8.20 -13.28
CA MET A 28 -16.64 8.03 -11.87
C MET A 28 -17.64 9.09 -11.41
N ILE A 29 -17.44 10.37 -11.77
CA ILE A 29 -18.35 11.47 -11.39
C ILE A 29 -19.75 11.24 -11.96
N GLN A 30 -19.86 10.83 -13.22
CA GLN A 30 -21.15 10.61 -13.88
C GLN A 30 -21.88 9.38 -13.34
N ASN A 31 -21.17 8.27 -13.11
CA ASN A 31 -21.80 6.97 -12.87
C ASN A 31 -21.78 6.51 -11.40
N LEU A 32 -20.82 6.95 -10.60
CA LEU A 32 -20.61 6.46 -9.24
C LEU A 32 -21.09 7.43 -8.15
N ARG A 33 -21.28 8.72 -8.48
CA ARG A 33 -21.82 9.71 -7.54
C ARG A 33 -23.22 9.34 -7.05
N ALA A 34 -24.07 8.84 -7.94
CA ALA A 34 -25.41 8.33 -7.58
C ALA A 34 -25.36 7.08 -6.68
N LYS A 35 -24.24 6.35 -6.70
CA LYS A 35 -23.96 5.20 -5.82
C LYS A 35 -23.27 5.59 -4.52
N GLY A 36 -23.11 6.89 -4.26
CA GLY A 36 -22.54 7.43 -3.02
C GLY A 36 -21.01 7.56 -3.00
N VAL A 37 -20.32 7.34 -4.12
CA VAL A 37 -18.86 7.58 -4.22
C VAL A 37 -18.62 9.06 -4.46
N ASN A 38 -17.88 9.70 -3.57
CA ASN A 38 -17.60 11.12 -3.67
C ASN A 38 -16.29 11.37 -4.43
N VAL A 39 -16.34 12.17 -5.49
CA VAL A 39 -15.18 12.52 -6.33
C VAL A 39 -15.14 14.04 -6.47
N PRO A 40 -14.01 14.71 -6.19
CA PRO A 40 -13.92 16.16 -6.33
C PRO A 40 -13.97 16.53 -7.81
N SER A 41 -14.81 17.52 -8.12
CA SER A 41 -15.00 18.01 -9.49
C SER A 41 -13.90 19.00 -9.90
N GLY A 42 -13.95 19.39 -11.16
CA GLY A 42 -12.95 20.17 -11.86
C GLY A 42 -13.21 20.13 -13.37
N PHE A 43 -12.19 20.49 -14.14
CA PHE A 43 -12.28 20.50 -15.59
C PHE A 43 -10.99 19.99 -16.24
N ALA A 44 -11.11 19.44 -17.44
CA ALA A 44 -10.02 19.04 -18.29
C ALA A 44 -9.76 20.10 -19.37
N ILE A 45 -8.50 20.45 -19.55
CA ILE A 45 -7.98 21.15 -20.71
C ILE A 45 -7.60 20.08 -21.74
N THR A 46 -8.26 20.11 -22.88
CA THR A 46 -8.22 19.03 -23.88
C THR A 46 -6.87 18.88 -24.57
N ALA A 47 -6.62 17.71 -25.16
CA ALA A 47 -5.49 17.45 -26.06
C ALA A 47 -5.47 18.39 -27.29
N GLU A 48 -6.64 18.88 -27.72
CA GLU A 48 -6.74 19.90 -28.77
C GLU A 48 -6.11 21.23 -28.32
N ALA A 49 -6.28 21.61 -27.05
CA ALA A 49 -5.68 22.82 -26.49
C ALA A 49 -4.15 22.75 -26.54
N TYR A 50 -3.57 21.60 -26.17
CA TYR A 50 -2.13 21.37 -26.29
C TYR A 50 -1.65 21.56 -27.73
N ARG A 51 -2.31 20.89 -28.69
CA ARG A 51 -1.98 21.04 -30.12
C ARG A 51 -2.04 22.50 -30.57
N TYR A 52 -3.08 23.20 -30.14
CA TYR A 52 -3.30 24.59 -30.51
C TYR A 52 -2.18 25.51 -29.97
N VAL A 53 -1.70 25.30 -28.74
CA VAL A 53 -0.51 26.00 -28.20
C VAL A 53 0.73 25.74 -29.07
N ILE A 54 1.02 24.47 -29.37
CA ILE A 54 2.20 24.09 -30.16
C ILE A 54 2.15 24.68 -31.57
N ASP A 55 1.00 24.64 -32.22
CA ASP A 55 0.81 25.15 -33.59
C ASP A 55 0.86 26.69 -33.64
N GLN A 56 0.19 27.39 -32.72
CA GLN A 56 0.19 28.88 -32.68
C GLN A 56 1.56 29.45 -32.31
N ALA A 57 2.33 28.77 -31.45
CA ALA A 57 3.68 29.18 -31.10
C ALA A 57 4.74 28.77 -32.15
N GLY A 58 4.35 28.08 -33.22
CA GLY A 58 5.26 27.60 -34.27
C GLY A 58 6.34 26.67 -33.72
N LEU A 59 6.00 25.86 -32.70
CA LEU A 59 6.96 25.00 -32.01
C LEU A 59 7.15 23.64 -32.70
N ARG A 60 6.23 23.24 -33.57
CA ARG A 60 6.24 21.90 -34.18
C ARG A 60 7.54 21.57 -34.90
N GLU A 61 8.01 22.47 -35.78
CA GLU A 61 9.27 22.31 -36.52
C GLU A 61 10.47 22.34 -35.57
N LYS A 62 10.48 23.26 -34.59
CA LYS A 62 11.56 23.37 -33.59
C LYS A 62 11.69 22.13 -32.72
N ILE A 63 10.57 21.48 -32.39
CA ILE A 63 10.56 20.21 -31.65
C ILE A 63 11.24 19.12 -32.49
N GLN A 64 10.89 19.00 -33.78
CA GLN A 64 11.50 18.03 -34.69
C GLN A 64 13.00 18.27 -34.86
N GLU A 65 13.42 19.52 -35.09
CA GLU A 65 14.84 19.87 -35.19
C GLU A 65 15.62 19.55 -33.92
N THR A 66 15.01 19.82 -32.75
CA THR A 66 15.63 19.54 -31.46
C THR A 66 15.74 18.04 -31.17
N LEU A 67 14.89 17.20 -31.78
CA LEU A 67 14.90 15.75 -31.60
C LEU A 67 15.60 14.98 -32.73
N ALA A 68 16.04 15.65 -33.80
CA ALA A 68 16.55 15.01 -35.03
C ALA A 68 17.80 14.13 -34.79
N ASP A 69 18.66 14.54 -33.86
CA ASP A 69 19.89 13.85 -33.45
C ASP A 69 19.83 13.41 -31.98
N LEU A 70 18.62 13.12 -31.48
CA LEU A 70 18.41 12.58 -30.14
C LEU A 70 19.04 11.19 -30.02
N ASP A 71 19.91 11.01 -29.03
CA ASP A 71 20.38 9.69 -28.58
C ASP A 71 19.93 9.45 -27.14
N THR A 72 19.03 8.49 -26.94
CA THR A 72 18.50 8.14 -25.60
C THR A 72 19.50 7.35 -24.75
N HIS A 73 20.58 6.84 -25.34
CA HIS A 73 21.66 6.16 -24.61
C HIS A 73 22.73 7.13 -24.12
N ASP A 74 22.73 8.37 -24.63
CA ASP A 74 23.53 9.48 -24.12
C ASP A 74 22.67 10.38 -23.21
N MET A 75 22.86 10.20 -21.91
CA MET A 75 22.13 10.96 -20.88
C MET A 75 22.35 12.47 -20.97
N GLU A 76 23.52 12.93 -21.43
CA GLU A 76 23.80 14.36 -21.55
C GLU A 76 23.06 14.95 -22.76
N ASN A 77 23.07 14.24 -23.89
CA ASN A 77 22.27 14.59 -25.07
C ASN A 77 20.78 14.65 -24.72
N LEU A 78 20.24 13.57 -24.13
CA LEU A 78 18.85 13.47 -23.73
C LEU A 78 18.43 14.61 -22.80
N SER A 79 19.21 14.87 -21.75
CA SER A 79 18.86 15.91 -20.77
C SER A 79 18.94 17.31 -21.34
N LEU A 80 19.93 17.59 -22.20
CA LEU A 80 20.05 18.88 -22.88
C LEU A 80 18.86 19.14 -23.81
N ARG A 81 18.49 18.15 -24.63
CA ARG A 81 17.34 18.27 -25.55
C ARG A 81 16.03 18.35 -24.79
N GLY A 82 15.82 17.49 -23.81
CA GLY A 82 14.65 17.52 -22.94
C GLY A 82 14.48 18.88 -22.26
N ARG A 83 15.54 19.42 -21.65
CA ARG A 83 15.50 20.75 -21.00
C ARG A 83 15.16 21.86 -21.99
N LYS A 84 15.79 21.87 -23.17
CA LYS A 84 15.52 22.86 -24.22
C LYS A 84 14.06 22.82 -24.67
N LEU A 85 13.51 21.63 -24.89
CA LEU A 85 12.10 21.46 -25.26
C LEU A 85 11.15 21.96 -24.16
N ARG A 86 11.42 21.61 -22.89
CA ARG A 86 10.62 22.05 -21.75
C ARG A 86 10.62 23.57 -21.62
N GLU A 87 11.79 24.21 -21.73
CA GLU A 87 11.92 25.66 -21.64
C GLU A 87 11.20 26.38 -22.79
N MET A 88 11.30 25.87 -24.02
CA MET A 88 10.56 26.40 -25.18
C MET A 88 9.04 26.33 -25.00
N ILE A 89 8.52 25.24 -24.42
CA ILE A 89 7.08 25.07 -24.19
C ILE A 89 6.61 25.94 -23.02
N ARG A 90 7.37 25.99 -21.91
CA ARG A 90 7.04 26.82 -20.73
C ARG A 90 6.97 28.31 -21.06
N THR A 91 7.85 28.78 -21.94
CA THR A 91 7.93 30.20 -22.33
C THR A 91 7.07 30.54 -23.54
N ALA A 92 6.37 29.56 -24.13
CA ALA A 92 5.48 29.79 -25.26
C ALA A 92 4.26 30.64 -24.83
N PRO A 93 3.84 31.62 -25.63
CA PRO A 93 2.64 32.39 -25.31
C PRO A 93 1.41 31.50 -25.40
N CYS A 94 0.63 31.42 -24.32
CA CYS A 94 -0.68 30.77 -24.35
C CYS A 94 -1.62 31.59 -25.27
N PRO A 95 -2.31 30.96 -26.24
CA PRO A 95 -3.29 31.66 -27.08
C PRO A 95 -4.39 32.33 -26.24
N LYS A 96 -4.73 33.59 -26.56
CA LYS A 96 -5.64 34.41 -25.75
C LYS A 96 -7.05 33.81 -25.57
N ASP A 97 -7.52 33.09 -26.57
CA ASP A 97 -8.80 32.38 -26.54
C ASP A 97 -8.76 31.16 -25.62
N LEU A 98 -7.66 30.40 -25.61
CA LEU A 98 -7.45 29.32 -24.64
C LEU A 98 -7.33 29.87 -23.22
N GLU A 99 -6.54 30.92 -23.03
CA GLU A 99 -6.37 31.60 -21.75
C GLU A 99 -7.71 32.07 -21.18
N ALA A 100 -8.53 32.71 -22.02
CA ALA A 100 -9.85 33.18 -21.62
C ALA A 100 -10.77 32.02 -21.20
N GLU A 101 -10.76 30.87 -21.88
CA GLU A 101 -11.55 29.70 -21.49
C GLU A 101 -11.10 29.12 -20.14
N ILE A 102 -9.79 28.98 -19.92
CA ILE A 102 -9.22 28.49 -18.65
C ILE A 102 -9.61 29.41 -17.49
N ARG A 103 -9.44 30.74 -17.66
CA ARG A 103 -9.83 31.73 -16.65
C ARG A 103 -11.33 31.70 -16.36
N THR A 104 -12.16 31.54 -17.40
CA THR A 104 -13.62 31.44 -17.22
C THR A 104 -13.99 30.20 -16.41
N ALA A 105 -13.41 29.04 -16.72
CA ALA A 105 -13.65 27.81 -15.98
C ALA A 105 -13.15 27.90 -14.52
N TYR A 106 -12.01 28.54 -14.28
CA TYR A 106 -11.50 28.76 -12.92
C TYR A 106 -12.40 29.71 -12.10
N ARG A 107 -12.91 30.80 -12.69
CA ARG A 107 -13.90 31.67 -12.01
C ARG A 107 -15.18 30.93 -11.68
N GLU A 108 -15.61 30.00 -12.53
CA GLU A 108 -16.76 29.14 -12.23
C GLU A 108 -16.44 28.18 -11.06
N MET A 109 -15.23 27.63 -10.99
CA MET A 109 -14.76 26.89 -9.79
C MET A 109 -14.81 27.76 -8.53
N GLU A 110 -14.42 29.04 -8.60
CA GLU A 110 -14.52 29.97 -7.47
C GLU A 110 -15.97 30.23 -7.06
N GLN A 111 -16.91 30.26 -8.01
CA GLN A 111 -18.33 30.35 -7.70
C GLN A 111 -18.85 29.10 -7.00
N ARG A 112 -18.38 27.90 -7.40
CA ARG A 112 -18.79 26.61 -6.82
C ARG A 112 -18.19 26.35 -5.44
N TYR A 113 -16.93 26.73 -5.22
CA TYR A 113 -16.15 26.33 -4.05
C TYR A 113 -15.64 27.49 -3.17
N GLY A 114 -15.92 28.73 -3.57
CA GLY A 114 -15.48 29.95 -2.89
C GLY A 114 -14.27 30.62 -3.54
N ALA A 115 -14.07 31.90 -3.21
CA ALA A 115 -12.97 32.71 -3.75
C ALA A 115 -11.59 32.09 -3.47
N HIS A 116 -10.67 32.21 -4.44
CA HIS A 116 -9.32 31.66 -4.36
C HIS A 116 -9.27 30.15 -4.10
N VAL A 117 -10.16 29.42 -4.79
CA VAL A 117 -10.23 27.96 -4.72
C VAL A 117 -8.87 27.31 -5.00
N ASP A 118 -8.46 26.39 -4.13
CA ASP A 118 -7.25 25.61 -4.31
C ASP A 118 -7.50 24.39 -5.20
N VAL A 119 -6.67 24.24 -6.24
CA VAL A 119 -6.76 23.17 -7.26
C VAL A 119 -5.46 22.37 -7.41
N ALA A 120 -5.61 21.11 -7.80
CA ALA A 120 -4.54 20.26 -8.30
C ALA A 120 -4.51 20.38 -9.82
N VAL A 121 -3.32 20.56 -10.39
CA VAL A 121 -3.09 20.57 -11.84
C VAL A 121 -2.30 19.31 -12.17
N ARG A 122 -2.92 18.40 -12.93
CA ARG A 122 -2.42 17.05 -13.21
C ARG A 122 -2.38 16.83 -14.70
N SER A 123 -1.31 16.21 -15.18
CA SER A 123 -1.21 15.74 -16.54
C SER A 123 -1.97 14.41 -16.76
N SER A 124 -2.60 14.30 -17.92
CA SER A 124 -3.38 13.14 -18.39
C SER A 124 -3.05 12.88 -19.85
N ALA A 125 -2.18 11.92 -20.14
CA ALA A 125 -1.74 11.67 -21.52
C ALA A 125 -2.74 10.78 -22.28
N THR A 126 -2.85 11.00 -23.58
CA THR A 126 -3.72 10.22 -24.48
C THR A 126 -3.23 8.79 -24.72
N ALA A 127 -1.93 8.53 -24.50
CA ALA A 127 -1.31 7.21 -24.67
C ALA A 127 -1.05 6.47 -23.34
N GLU A 128 -1.59 6.98 -22.23
CA GLU A 128 -1.29 6.49 -20.87
C GLU A 128 -1.90 5.12 -20.55
N ASP A 129 -2.99 4.73 -21.24
CA ASP A 129 -3.77 3.51 -20.94
C ASP A 129 -3.45 2.31 -21.84
N LEU A 130 -2.32 2.33 -22.57
CA LEU A 130 -1.93 1.13 -23.32
C LEU A 130 -1.63 0.00 -22.31
N PRO A 131 -2.15 -1.24 -22.51
CA PRO A 131 -2.05 -2.35 -21.55
C PRO A 131 -0.62 -2.73 -21.10
N THR A 132 0.39 -2.24 -21.82
CA THR A 132 1.82 -2.47 -21.58
C THR A 132 2.59 -1.22 -21.13
N ALA A 133 1.89 -0.13 -20.79
CA ALA A 133 2.46 1.19 -20.56
C ALA A 133 1.99 1.81 -19.22
N SER A 134 2.56 1.37 -18.11
CA SER A 134 2.40 2.07 -16.84
C SER A 134 3.28 3.33 -16.82
N PHE A 135 2.75 4.49 -17.21
CA PHE A 135 3.43 5.79 -17.03
C PHE A 135 3.43 6.25 -15.56
N ALA A 136 3.53 5.33 -14.60
CA ALA A 136 3.46 5.63 -13.18
C ALA A 136 4.61 6.58 -12.77
N GLY A 137 4.22 7.74 -12.20
CA GLY A 137 5.16 8.75 -11.68
C GLY A 137 6.00 9.47 -12.74
N GLN A 138 5.64 9.44 -14.03
CA GLN A 138 6.42 10.08 -15.10
C GLN A 138 6.13 11.57 -15.32
N GLN A 139 5.00 12.06 -14.84
CA GLN A 139 4.48 13.36 -15.22
C GLN A 139 4.24 14.27 -14.02
N GLU A 140 4.40 15.58 -14.23
CA GLU A 140 4.38 16.59 -13.17
C GLU A 140 2.94 16.80 -12.64
N THR A 141 2.78 16.76 -11.32
CA THR A 141 1.55 17.14 -10.62
C THR A 141 1.85 18.34 -9.73
N TYR A 142 1.02 19.37 -9.82
CA TYR A 142 1.13 20.56 -9.00
C TYR A 142 -0.04 20.65 -8.04
N LEU A 143 0.26 20.73 -6.74
CA LEU A 143 -0.74 20.77 -5.67
C LEU A 143 -0.81 22.17 -5.05
N ASN A 144 -1.98 22.53 -4.49
CA ASN A 144 -2.22 23.83 -3.85
C ASN A 144 -1.99 25.02 -4.81
N VAL A 145 -2.45 24.91 -6.05
CA VAL A 145 -2.43 26.00 -7.04
C VAL A 145 -3.61 26.95 -6.76
N ARG A 146 -3.36 28.26 -6.75
CA ARG A 146 -4.37 29.29 -6.45
C ARG A 146 -4.18 30.52 -7.33
N GLY A 147 -5.28 31.00 -7.87
CA GLY A 147 -5.33 32.18 -8.73
C GLY A 147 -5.15 31.83 -10.21
N GLU A 148 -5.67 32.71 -11.06
CA GLU A 148 -5.70 32.50 -12.51
C GLU A 148 -4.30 32.47 -13.15
N GLU A 149 -3.38 33.35 -12.72
CA GLU A 149 -2.02 33.42 -13.28
C GLU A 149 -1.23 32.15 -12.99
N GLU A 150 -1.18 31.74 -11.71
CA GLU A 150 -0.48 30.53 -11.31
C GLU A 150 -1.08 29.31 -12.00
N LEU A 151 -2.40 29.23 -12.16
CA LEU A 151 -3.03 28.13 -12.90
C LEU A 151 -2.50 28.06 -14.35
N LEU A 152 -2.43 29.18 -15.05
CA LEU A 152 -1.94 29.22 -16.43
C LEU A 152 -0.48 28.80 -16.52
N GLU A 153 0.38 29.27 -15.60
CA GLU A 153 1.77 28.85 -15.53
C GLU A 153 1.89 27.33 -15.34
N ARG A 154 1.11 26.76 -14.40
CA ARG A 154 1.13 25.31 -14.13
C ARG A 154 0.56 24.46 -15.26
N VAL A 155 -0.40 24.99 -16.02
CA VAL A 155 -0.89 24.32 -17.24
C VAL A 155 0.22 24.23 -18.29
N MET A 156 0.98 25.31 -18.49
CA MET A 156 2.12 25.33 -19.42
C MET A 156 3.25 24.42 -18.95
N ASP A 157 3.50 24.37 -17.64
CA ASP A 157 4.43 23.42 -17.04
C ASP A 157 3.99 21.97 -17.30
N CYS A 158 2.72 21.63 -17.08
CA CYS A 158 2.20 20.31 -17.41
C CYS A 158 2.38 19.99 -18.90
N PHE A 159 2.09 20.91 -19.82
CA PHE A 159 2.36 20.70 -21.25
C PHE A 159 3.85 20.44 -21.55
N ALA A 160 4.75 21.13 -20.87
CA ALA A 160 6.18 20.89 -20.97
C ALA A 160 6.58 19.52 -20.41
N SER A 161 5.90 19.02 -19.38
CA SER A 161 6.19 17.72 -18.75
C SER A 161 6.08 16.53 -19.71
N LEU A 162 5.39 16.68 -20.86
CA LEU A 162 5.41 15.69 -21.93
C LEU A 162 6.82 15.41 -22.45
N PHE A 163 7.76 16.35 -22.30
CA PHE A 163 9.16 16.24 -22.73
C PHE A 163 10.13 16.15 -21.55
N THR A 164 9.73 15.51 -20.44
CA THR A 164 10.70 15.03 -19.45
C THR A 164 11.65 14.03 -20.09
N ASP A 165 12.87 13.95 -19.57
CA ASP A 165 13.93 13.06 -20.09
C ASP A 165 13.42 11.60 -20.12
N ARG A 166 12.68 11.20 -19.07
CA ARG A 166 11.99 9.90 -18.95
C ARG A 166 10.91 9.69 -20.02
N ALA A 167 10.02 10.66 -20.23
CA ALA A 167 8.94 10.54 -21.22
C ALA A 167 9.46 10.54 -22.67
N ILE A 168 10.59 11.20 -22.95
CA ILE A 168 11.28 11.12 -24.24
C ILE A 168 11.86 9.71 -24.42
N SER A 169 12.70 9.25 -23.49
CA SER A 169 13.34 7.94 -23.55
C SER A 169 12.33 6.80 -23.74
N TYR A 170 11.26 6.81 -22.93
CA TYR A 170 10.18 5.82 -23.01
C TYR A 170 9.52 5.75 -24.39
N ARG A 171 9.24 6.90 -25.02
CA ARG A 171 8.61 6.94 -26.35
C ARG A 171 9.53 6.38 -27.43
N VAL A 172 10.83 6.66 -27.36
CA VAL A 172 11.82 6.08 -28.29
C VAL A 172 11.87 4.56 -28.13
N ASP A 173 11.97 4.06 -26.90
CA ASP A 173 12.05 2.61 -26.61
C ASP A 173 10.81 1.85 -27.10
N LYS A 174 9.64 2.48 -27.07
CA LYS A 174 8.38 1.90 -27.57
C LYS A 174 8.13 2.17 -29.06
N GLY A 175 8.98 2.97 -29.72
CA GLY A 175 8.82 3.35 -31.12
C GLY A 175 7.63 4.28 -31.39
N PHE A 176 7.20 5.08 -30.42
CA PHE A 176 6.15 6.09 -30.60
C PHE A 176 6.72 7.38 -31.19
N ASP A 177 6.00 7.98 -32.14
CA ASP A 177 6.31 9.32 -32.62
C ASP A 177 6.06 10.34 -31.49
N HIS A 178 7.06 11.18 -31.20
CA HIS A 178 6.97 12.20 -30.16
C HIS A 178 5.85 13.21 -30.40
N LEU A 179 5.47 13.45 -31.66
CA LEU A 179 4.41 14.38 -32.04
C LEU A 179 3.02 13.75 -32.16
N SER A 180 2.91 12.42 -32.06
CA SER A 180 1.63 11.71 -32.09
C SER A 180 1.00 11.54 -30.70
N VAL A 181 1.73 11.89 -29.64
CA VAL A 181 1.24 11.82 -28.26
C VAL A 181 0.81 13.22 -27.81
N TYR A 182 -0.44 13.34 -27.40
CA TYR A 182 -0.99 14.60 -26.87
C TYR A 182 -1.25 14.50 -25.37
N LEU A 183 -1.17 15.66 -24.71
CA LEU A 183 -1.40 15.79 -23.28
C LEU A 183 -2.66 16.60 -23.02
N SER A 184 -3.50 16.10 -22.13
CA SER A 184 -4.56 16.88 -21.47
C SER A 184 -4.11 17.26 -20.07
N VAL A 185 -4.65 18.35 -19.54
CA VAL A 185 -4.38 18.80 -18.16
C VAL A 185 -5.69 18.80 -17.39
N GLY A 186 -5.77 17.99 -16.33
CA GLY A 186 -6.88 18.00 -15.37
C GLY A 186 -6.64 19.04 -14.29
N VAL A 187 -7.63 19.91 -14.07
CA VAL A 187 -7.67 20.91 -13.00
C VAL A 187 -8.76 20.50 -12.03
N GLN A 188 -8.38 19.93 -10.89
CA GLN A 188 -9.31 19.33 -9.93
C GLN A 188 -9.34 20.10 -8.62
N LYS A 189 -10.50 20.23 -7.97
CA LYS A 189 -10.58 20.79 -6.62
C LYS A 189 -9.69 19.99 -5.65
N MET A 190 -8.84 20.67 -4.90
CA MET A 190 -8.07 20.04 -3.82
C MET A 190 -8.97 19.62 -2.66
N VAL A 191 -8.73 18.41 -2.15
CA VAL A 191 -9.27 17.95 -0.86
C VAL A 191 -8.27 18.34 0.23
N ARG A 192 -8.73 18.89 1.36
CA ARG A 192 -7.85 19.39 2.44
C ARG A 192 -7.27 18.29 3.31
N SER A 193 -6.68 17.27 2.68
CA SER A 193 -6.01 16.16 3.39
C SER A 193 -4.67 16.56 4.00
N ASP A 194 -4.12 17.72 3.64
CA ASP A 194 -3.02 18.37 4.37
C ASP A 194 -3.34 18.56 5.86
N LEU A 195 -4.63 18.71 6.20
CA LEU A 195 -5.13 18.84 7.56
C LEU A 195 -5.64 17.51 8.16
N ALA A 196 -5.63 16.43 7.39
CA ALA A 196 -6.09 15.11 7.80
C ALA A 196 -5.20 14.01 7.19
N SER A 197 -5.75 13.19 6.30
CA SER A 197 -5.08 11.99 5.79
C SER A 197 -5.50 11.64 4.37
N ALA A 198 -4.64 10.90 3.68
CA ALA A 198 -4.87 10.38 2.34
C ALA A 198 -4.12 9.06 2.17
N GLY A 199 -4.44 8.33 1.10
CA GLY A 199 -3.75 7.08 0.82
C GLY A 199 -4.27 6.35 -0.42
N VAL A 200 -4.00 5.06 -0.46
CA VAL A 200 -4.26 4.19 -1.62
C VAL A 200 -5.03 2.96 -1.19
N ILE A 201 -5.94 2.50 -2.05
CA ILE A 201 -6.76 1.30 -1.87
C ILE A 201 -6.55 0.40 -3.08
N PHE A 202 -6.30 -0.88 -2.83
CA PHE A 202 -6.38 -1.93 -3.83
C PHE A 202 -7.66 -2.73 -3.57
N SER A 203 -8.46 -2.92 -4.60
CA SER A 203 -9.65 -3.76 -4.48
C SER A 203 -9.31 -5.24 -4.34
N ILE A 204 -8.05 -5.66 -4.41
CA ILE A 204 -7.59 -7.02 -4.15
C ILE A 204 -6.39 -6.99 -3.20
N ASP A 205 -5.98 -8.14 -2.67
CA ASP A 205 -4.66 -8.21 -2.03
C ASP A 205 -3.55 -8.13 -3.10
N PRO A 206 -2.73 -7.05 -3.13
CA PRO A 206 -1.73 -6.86 -4.18
C PRO A 206 -0.53 -7.81 -4.05
N GLU A 207 -0.42 -8.56 -2.95
CA GLU A 207 0.65 -9.54 -2.74
C GLU A 207 0.26 -10.91 -3.30
N SER A 208 -0.81 -11.50 -2.78
CA SER A 208 -1.26 -12.85 -3.13
C SER A 208 -2.24 -12.91 -4.31
N GLY A 209 -2.81 -11.77 -4.73
CA GLY A 209 -3.88 -11.74 -5.73
C GLY A 209 -5.26 -12.17 -5.18
N PHE A 210 -5.38 -12.35 -3.86
CA PHE A 210 -6.64 -12.77 -3.23
C PHE A 210 -7.76 -11.73 -3.46
N LYS A 211 -8.75 -12.14 -4.27
CA LYS A 211 -9.79 -11.24 -4.81
C LYS A 211 -10.85 -10.81 -3.80
N HIS A 212 -10.93 -11.48 -2.65
CA HIS A 212 -12.01 -11.24 -1.67
C HIS A 212 -11.61 -10.29 -0.54
N ALA A 213 -10.46 -9.62 -0.64
CA ALA A 213 -10.04 -8.61 0.32
C ALA A 213 -9.86 -7.25 -0.36
N VAL A 214 -10.20 -6.17 0.34
CA VAL A 214 -9.78 -4.81 0.00
C VAL A 214 -8.60 -4.47 0.90
N TYR A 215 -7.50 -4.03 0.30
CA TYR A 215 -6.31 -3.56 1.00
C TYR A 215 -6.27 -2.04 0.99
N LEU A 216 -6.34 -1.41 2.16
CA LEU A 216 -6.30 0.06 2.30
C LEU A 216 -5.02 0.49 3.01
N THR A 217 -4.48 1.61 2.56
CA THR A 217 -3.35 2.30 3.21
C THR A 217 -3.68 3.76 3.45
N GLY A 218 -3.08 4.34 4.50
CA GLY A 218 -3.24 5.77 4.78
C GLY A 218 -2.08 6.39 5.58
N ALA A 219 -1.78 7.65 5.29
CA ALA A 219 -0.86 8.48 6.07
C ALA A 219 -1.43 9.89 6.25
N TYR A 220 -0.85 10.66 7.18
CA TYR A 220 -1.22 12.06 7.37
C TYR A 220 -0.75 12.92 6.19
N GLY A 221 -1.53 13.94 5.85
CA GLY A 221 -1.21 14.90 4.80
C GLY A 221 -1.71 14.51 3.41
N LEU A 222 -1.12 15.13 2.40
CA LEU A 222 -1.42 14.85 0.99
C LEU A 222 -0.92 13.46 0.58
N GLY A 223 -1.67 12.78 -0.28
CA GLY A 223 -1.47 11.36 -0.63
C GLY A 223 -0.19 11.04 -1.40
N GLU A 224 0.51 12.05 -1.92
CA GLU A 224 1.72 11.90 -2.74
C GLU A 224 2.82 11.09 -2.03
N ASN A 225 3.01 11.31 -0.71
CA ASN A 225 3.99 10.55 0.08
C ASN A 225 3.67 9.04 0.11
N VAL A 226 2.39 8.65 0.07
CA VAL A 226 1.96 7.25 0.10
C VAL A 226 2.12 6.61 -1.29
N VAL A 227 1.74 7.35 -2.34
CA VAL A 227 1.88 6.91 -3.74
C VAL A 227 3.34 6.72 -4.14
N GLN A 228 4.23 7.63 -3.71
CA GLN A 228 5.68 7.53 -3.95
C GLN A 228 6.38 6.54 -3.01
N GLY A 229 5.71 6.10 -1.93
CA GLY A 229 6.34 5.27 -0.91
C GLY A 229 7.37 6.00 -0.05
N ALA A 230 7.28 7.32 0.05
CA ALA A 230 8.15 8.14 0.90
C ALA A 230 7.86 7.94 2.40
N VAL A 231 6.73 7.32 2.75
CA VAL A 231 6.29 7.04 4.12
C VAL A 231 5.81 5.59 4.26
N ASN A 232 5.91 5.03 5.47
CA ASN A 232 5.30 3.75 5.83
C ASN A 232 3.89 4.03 6.40
N PRO A 233 2.81 3.78 5.63
CA PRO A 233 1.45 4.14 6.01
C PRO A 233 0.85 3.13 6.98
N ASP A 234 -0.27 3.51 7.62
CA ASP A 234 -1.18 2.55 8.24
C ASP A 234 -1.76 1.62 7.18
N GLN A 235 -2.05 0.39 7.56
CA GLN A 235 -2.57 -0.64 6.66
C GLN A 235 -3.82 -1.31 7.25
N PHE A 236 -4.78 -1.61 6.40
CA PHE A 236 -6.04 -2.24 6.76
C PHE A 236 -6.43 -3.28 5.71
N TYR A 237 -6.98 -4.42 6.15
CA TYR A 237 -7.65 -5.37 5.26
C TYR A 237 -9.12 -5.50 5.63
N VAL A 238 -9.99 -5.46 4.62
CA VAL A 238 -11.43 -5.64 4.78
C VAL A 238 -11.90 -6.80 3.91
N PHE A 239 -12.62 -7.75 4.49
CA PHE A 239 -13.12 -8.92 3.77
C PHE A 239 -14.44 -8.63 3.05
N LYS A 240 -14.45 -8.68 1.72
CA LYS A 240 -15.59 -8.27 0.89
C LYS A 240 -16.87 -9.11 1.11
N PRO A 241 -16.81 -10.45 1.20
CA PRO A 241 -18.03 -11.26 1.24
C PRO A 241 -18.94 -10.97 2.42
N THR A 242 -18.40 -10.71 3.62
CA THR A 242 -19.21 -10.34 4.78
C THR A 242 -19.46 -8.83 4.85
N LEU A 243 -18.62 -7.99 4.23
CA LEU A 243 -18.90 -6.56 4.06
C LEU A 243 -20.18 -6.35 3.23
N ALA A 244 -20.35 -7.12 2.16
CA ALA A 244 -21.56 -7.10 1.32
C ALA A 244 -22.83 -7.54 2.08
N GLN A 245 -22.67 -8.30 3.17
CA GLN A 245 -23.76 -8.72 4.05
C GLN A 245 -24.06 -7.71 5.16
N GLY A 246 -23.33 -6.59 5.22
CA GLY A 246 -23.51 -5.53 6.22
C GLY A 246 -22.73 -5.72 7.52
N PHE A 247 -21.84 -6.72 7.60
CA PHE A 247 -20.94 -6.89 8.74
C PHE A 247 -19.78 -5.88 8.71
N HIS A 248 -18.98 -5.86 9.79
CA HIS A 248 -17.81 -4.98 9.94
C HIS A 248 -16.49 -5.77 9.88
N PRO A 249 -16.11 -6.37 8.73
CA PRO A 249 -15.03 -7.35 8.67
C PRO A 249 -13.66 -6.73 8.40
N ILE A 250 -13.20 -5.86 9.30
CA ILE A 250 -11.79 -5.42 9.32
C ILE A 250 -10.97 -6.58 9.89
N VAL A 251 -10.28 -7.31 9.02
CA VAL A 251 -9.53 -8.53 9.38
C VAL A 251 -8.06 -8.26 9.71
N GLU A 252 -7.57 -7.04 9.47
CA GLU A 252 -6.25 -6.60 9.89
C GLU A 252 -6.17 -5.09 10.06
N ARG A 253 -5.36 -4.65 11.03
CA ARG A 253 -4.90 -3.27 11.20
C ARG A 253 -3.43 -3.30 11.56
N LYS A 254 -2.62 -2.55 10.84
CA LYS A 254 -1.20 -2.40 11.12
C LYS A 254 -0.83 -0.93 11.14
N LEU A 255 -0.26 -0.50 12.26
CA LEU A 255 0.14 0.89 12.45
C LEU A 255 1.43 1.17 11.68
N GLY A 256 1.40 2.18 10.81
CA GLY A 256 2.56 2.69 10.11
C GLY A 256 3.35 3.68 10.96
N THR A 257 4.65 3.82 10.68
CA THR A 257 5.50 4.79 11.38
C THR A 257 5.15 6.24 11.03
N LYS A 258 4.57 6.47 9.82
CA LYS A 258 4.02 7.75 9.37
C LYS A 258 4.94 8.97 9.50
N ARG A 259 6.27 8.79 9.57
CA ARG A 259 7.26 9.78 10.06
C ARG A 259 7.17 11.19 9.46
N LYS A 260 6.63 11.34 8.24
CA LYS A 260 6.48 12.62 7.53
C LYS A 260 5.08 12.75 6.94
N LYS A 261 4.60 13.98 6.84
CA LYS A 261 3.38 14.39 6.14
C LYS A 261 3.67 15.53 5.18
N LEU A 262 3.03 15.52 4.01
CA LEU A 262 3.10 16.62 3.04
C LEU A 262 1.92 17.56 3.29
N VAL A 263 2.20 18.85 3.53
CA VAL A 263 1.20 19.86 3.85
C VAL A 263 1.34 21.09 2.96
N TYR A 264 0.38 22.01 3.01
CA TYR A 264 0.47 23.28 2.28
C TYR A 264 1.55 24.18 2.89
N LYS A 265 2.28 24.91 2.04
CA LYS A 265 3.15 25.99 2.51
C LYS A 265 2.33 27.07 3.20
N LYS A 266 2.85 27.58 4.32
CA LYS A 266 2.18 28.64 5.08
C LYS A 266 2.24 29.96 4.32
N ASN A 267 1.09 30.46 3.88
CA ASN A 267 0.92 31.71 3.12
C ASN A 267 1.57 31.75 1.73
N GLU A 268 1.91 30.60 1.15
CA GLU A 268 2.47 30.48 -0.20
C GLU A 268 1.76 29.37 -1.00
N VAL A 269 1.96 29.38 -2.32
CA VAL A 269 1.53 28.31 -3.24
C VAL A 269 2.44 27.09 -3.08
N GLY A 270 1.88 25.90 -3.28
CA GLY A 270 2.63 24.64 -3.21
C GLY A 270 2.66 23.99 -1.83
N THR A 271 3.57 23.04 -1.66
CA THR A 271 3.60 22.09 -0.54
C THR A 271 4.97 22.05 0.15
N GLU A 272 4.99 21.58 1.40
CA GLU A 272 6.21 21.35 2.18
C GLU A 272 6.11 20.07 3.02
N GLN A 273 7.25 19.44 3.28
CA GLN A 273 7.36 18.25 4.12
C GLN A 273 7.47 18.64 5.60
N GLN A 274 6.69 18.00 6.45
CA GLN A 274 6.74 18.17 7.90
C GLN A 274 6.85 16.81 8.60
N TYR A 275 7.58 16.78 9.72
CA TYR A 275 7.63 15.60 10.59
C TYR A 275 6.38 15.54 11.46
N ILE A 276 5.85 14.34 11.68
CA ILE A 276 4.73 14.14 12.60
C ILE A 276 5.22 14.03 14.04
N THR A 277 4.34 14.29 15.01
CA THR A 277 4.64 14.10 16.43
C THR A 277 4.60 12.61 16.80
N LYS A 278 5.15 12.26 17.98
CA LYS A 278 5.09 10.88 18.48
C LYS A 278 3.66 10.44 18.77
N GLU A 279 2.84 11.37 19.25
CA GLU A 279 1.43 11.13 19.56
C GLU A 279 0.61 10.89 18.29
N GLU A 280 0.88 11.63 17.21
CA GLU A 280 0.29 11.38 15.88
C GLU A 280 0.74 10.01 15.35
N ALA A 281 2.02 9.65 15.49
CA ALA A 281 2.55 8.39 14.97
C ALA A 281 1.88 7.16 15.60
N GLN A 282 1.47 7.27 16.86
CA GLN A 282 0.83 6.20 17.64
C GLN A 282 -0.67 6.01 17.35
N ARG A 283 -1.27 6.83 16.48
CA ARG A 283 -2.69 6.76 16.14
C ARG A 283 -2.90 6.32 14.69
N PHE A 284 -4.01 5.61 14.47
CA PHE A 284 -4.47 5.32 13.12
C PHE A 284 -5.03 6.58 12.46
N VAL A 285 -4.76 6.75 11.17
CA VAL A 285 -5.22 7.92 10.38
C VAL A 285 -6.71 7.86 9.99
N LEU A 286 -7.32 6.70 10.14
CA LEU A 286 -8.72 6.42 9.82
C LEU A 286 -9.41 5.74 11.00
N THR A 287 -10.70 6.01 11.14
CA THR A 287 -11.59 5.24 12.03
C THR A 287 -12.09 3.98 11.32
N ASP A 288 -12.64 3.03 12.09
CA ASP A 288 -13.21 1.79 11.53
C ASP A 288 -14.33 2.07 10.53
N ASP A 289 -15.21 3.03 10.85
CA ASP A 289 -16.31 3.42 9.95
C ASP A 289 -15.80 4.01 8.65
N GLU A 290 -14.73 4.82 8.71
CA GLU A 290 -14.09 5.40 7.52
C GLU A 290 -13.43 4.32 6.66
N VAL A 291 -12.75 3.35 7.28
CA VAL A 291 -12.18 2.17 6.58
C VAL A 291 -13.30 1.39 5.87
N LEU A 292 -14.44 1.16 6.52
CA LEU A 292 -15.57 0.44 5.92
C LEU A 292 -16.25 1.24 4.80
N VAL A 293 -16.35 2.57 4.90
CA VAL A 293 -16.85 3.43 3.81
C VAL A 293 -15.95 3.32 2.58
N LEU A 294 -14.64 3.48 2.76
CA LEU A 294 -13.67 3.38 1.67
C LEU A 294 -13.66 1.97 1.05
N ALA A 295 -13.77 0.92 1.86
CA ALA A 295 -13.85 -0.45 1.36
C ALA A 295 -15.13 -0.68 0.53
N ARG A 296 -16.28 -0.13 0.94
CA ARG A 296 -17.52 -0.18 0.14
C ARG A 296 -17.37 0.56 -1.18
N TRP A 297 -16.75 1.73 -1.18
CA TRP A 297 -16.47 2.46 -2.42
C TRP A 297 -15.54 1.69 -3.35
N ALA A 298 -14.50 1.04 -2.82
CA ALA A 298 -13.62 0.20 -3.62
C ALA A 298 -14.35 -0.97 -4.29
N VAL A 299 -15.28 -1.63 -3.57
CA VAL A 299 -16.13 -2.69 -4.15
C VAL A 299 -17.07 -2.13 -5.22
N ILE A 300 -17.72 -0.98 -4.99
CA ILE A 300 -18.59 -0.34 -5.99
C ILE A 300 -17.82 0.03 -7.26
N ILE A 301 -16.59 0.55 -7.11
CA ILE A 301 -15.72 0.91 -8.23
C ILE A 301 -15.28 -0.36 -8.99
N GLU A 302 -14.81 -1.38 -8.28
CA GLU A 302 -14.42 -2.66 -8.88
C GLU A 302 -15.58 -3.33 -9.65
N GLU A 303 -16.77 -3.37 -9.07
CA GLU A 303 -17.97 -3.91 -9.73
C GLU A 303 -18.35 -3.13 -10.98
N TYR A 304 -18.14 -1.80 -10.98
CA TYR A 304 -18.43 -0.95 -12.12
C TYR A 304 -17.49 -1.23 -13.30
N TYR A 305 -16.18 -1.29 -13.03
CA TYR A 305 -15.18 -1.54 -14.07
C TYR A 305 -15.07 -3.04 -14.43
N GLY A 306 -15.54 -3.94 -13.57
CA GLY A 306 -15.52 -5.39 -13.79
C GLY A 306 -14.13 -6.03 -13.64
N LEU A 307 -13.18 -5.32 -13.04
CA LEU A 307 -11.79 -5.74 -12.89
C LEU A 307 -11.16 -5.11 -11.63
N PRO A 308 -10.08 -5.71 -11.06
CA PRO A 308 -9.40 -5.17 -9.89
C PRO A 308 -8.88 -3.74 -10.07
N MET A 309 -8.98 -2.89 -9.05
CA MET A 309 -8.70 -1.46 -9.13
C MET A 309 -7.67 -1.00 -8.10
N ASP A 310 -6.82 -0.06 -8.51
CA ASP A 310 -5.94 0.78 -7.70
C ASP A 310 -6.56 2.19 -7.60
N ILE A 311 -6.87 2.62 -6.38
CA ILE A 311 -7.72 3.77 -6.09
C ILE A 311 -7.02 4.68 -5.08
N GLU A 312 -6.91 5.96 -5.41
CA GLU A 312 -6.40 6.99 -4.49
C GLU A 312 -7.56 7.68 -3.77
N TRP A 313 -7.41 7.91 -2.47
CA TRP A 313 -8.42 8.57 -1.64
C TRP A 313 -7.82 9.69 -0.77
N ALA A 314 -8.67 10.63 -0.36
CA ALA A 314 -8.32 11.74 0.51
C ALA A 314 -9.46 12.05 1.48
N LYS A 315 -9.12 12.37 2.72
CA LYS A 315 -10.05 12.88 3.74
C LYS A 315 -9.88 14.38 3.87
N ASP A 316 -10.97 15.14 3.77
CA ASP A 316 -10.93 16.58 3.97
C ASP A 316 -10.85 16.91 5.46
N GLY A 317 -9.78 17.59 5.91
CA GLY A 317 -9.63 17.94 7.32
C GLY A 317 -10.51 19.10 7.80
N ARG A 318 -11.26 19.77 6.92
CA ARG A 318 -12.24 20.80 7.29
C ARG A 318 -13.64 20.21 7.43
N THR A 319 -14.07 19.39 6.48
CA THR A 319 -15.43 18.81 6.49
C THR A 319 -15.49 17.43 7.16
N GLY A 320 -14.36 16.72 7.21
CA GLY A 320 -14.29 15.32 7.65
C GLY A 320 -14.73 14.31 6.60
N GLU A 321 -15.13 14.78 5.41
CA GLU A 321 -15.64 13.92 4.34
C GLU A 321 -14.51 13.19 3.60
N LEU A 322 -14.84 12.00 3.08
CA LEU A 322 -13.95 11.20 2.26
C LEU A 322 -14.19 11.47 0.78
N PHE A 323 -13.14 11.33 -0.02
CA PHE A 323 -13.16 11.52 -1.47
C PHE A 323 -12.26 10.49 -2.16
N ILE A 324 -12.69 10.00 -3.31
CA ILE A 324 -11.85 9.29 -4.27
C ILE A 324 -11.26 10.32 -5.23
N VAL A 325 -9.94 10.36 -5.34
CA VAL A 325 -9.23 11.37 -6.15
C VAL A 325 -8.66 10.82 -7.45
N GLN A 326 -8.54 9.49 -7.58
CA GLN A 326 -8.14 8.79 -8.80
C GLN A 326 -8.52 7.32 -8.70
N ALA A 327 -8.80 6.66 -9.84
CA ALA A 327 -8.92 5.20 -9.92
C ALA A 327 -8.41 4.69 -11.26
N ARG A 328 -7.74 3.55 -11.24
CA ARG A 328 -7.21 2.87 -12.43
C ARG A 328 -7.20 1.34 -12.25
N PRO A 329 -7.16 0.56 -13.34
CA PRO A 329 -6.95 -0.89 -13.27
C PRO A 329 -5.69 -1.29 -12.49
N GLU A 330 -5.78 -2.35 -11.68
CA GLU A 330 -4.63 -3.07 -11.12
C GLU A 330 -4.13 -4.09 -12.16
N THR A 331 -2.86 -3.99 -12.56
CA THR A 331 -2.33 -4.72 -13.72
C THR A 331 -1.44 -5.92 -13.35
N VAL A 332 -0.92 -6.02 -12.13
CA VAL A 332 0.06 -7.05 -11.74
C VAL A 332 -0.55 -8.43 -11.72
N HIS A 333 -1.73 -8.59 -11.12
CA HIS A 333 -2.37 -9.91 -11.01
C HIS A 333 -3.33 -10.21 -12.16
N SER A 334 -3.66 -9.21 -12.98
CA SER A 334 -4.46 -9.41 -14.19
C SER A 334 -3.78 -10.29 -15.25
N GLN A 335 -2.45 -10.41 -15.20
CA GLN A 335 -1.63 -11.13 -16.20
C GLN A 335 -1.04 -12.46 -15.71
N LYS A 336 -1.18 -12.81 -14.43
CA LYS A 336 -0.64 -14.08 -13.92
C LYS A 336 -1.63 -15.22 -14.15
N ASP A 337 -1.27 -16.14 -15.03
CA ASP A 337 -1.88 -17.47 -15.05
C ASP A 337 -1.64 -18.14 -13.69
N LEU A 338 -2.72 -18.35 -12.94
CA LEU A 338 -2.78 -19.04 -11.63
C LEU A 338 -2.38 -20.53 -11.69
N ALA A 339 -1.89 -21.01 -12.84
CA ALA A 339 -1.67 -22.42 -13.17
C ALA A 339 -0.44 -23.04 -12.50
N ALA A 340 0.55 -22.23 -12.09
CA ALA A 340 1.79 -22.70 -11.47
C ALA A 340 2.05 -22.01 -10.13
N ILE A 341 2.04 -22.79 -9.04
CA ILE A 341 2.43 -22.31 -7.72
C ILE A 341 3.93 -22.57 -7.56
N GLU A 342 4.72 -21.50 -7.45
CA GLU A 342 6.12 -21.55 -7.09
C GLU A 342 6.27 -21.33 -5.59
N THR A 343 6.77 -22.33 -4.86
CA THR A 343 7.09 -22.18 -3.45
C THR A 343 8.62 -22.14 -3.28
N TYR A 344 9.13 -21.07 -2.70
CA TYR A 344 10.53 -20.95 -2.37
C TYR A 344 10.75 -21.43 -0.93
N VAL A 345 11.69 -22.34 -0.73
CA VAL A 345 12.00 -22.90 0.60
C VAL A 345 13.48 -22.71 0.87
N LEU A 346 13.81 -21.95 1.92
CA LEU A 346 15.17 -21.82 2.41
C LEU A 346 15.60 -23.13 3.09
N GLU A 347 16.68 -23.75 2.61
CA GLU A 347 17.13 -25.07 3.08
C GLU A 347 18.23 -24.97 4.15
N GLU A 348 18.80 -23.79 4.31
CA GLU A 348 19.93 -23.53 5.21
C GLU A 348 19.56 -22.48 6.26
N ARG A 349 20.14 -22.61 7.45
CA ARG A 349 20.09 -21.56 8.48
C ARG A 349 21.23 -20.59 8.25
N GLY A 350 20.91 -19.30 8.15
CA GLY A 350 21.91 -18.23 8.07
C GLY A 350 21.87 -17.28 9.26
N ASN A 351 22.89 -16.44 9.36
CA ASN A 351 22.93 -15.32 10.29
C ASN A 351 21.96 -14.24 9.79
N LEU A 352 20.90 -13.93 10.56
CA LEU A 352 19.93 -12.89 10.20
C LEU A 352 20.55 -11.52 10.47
N LEU A 353 20.70 -10.72 9.42
CA LEU A 353 21.28 -9.38 9.50
C LEU A 353 20.20 -8.32 9.77
N LEU A 354 19.05 -8.48 9.11
CA LEU A 354 18.04 -7.43 9.01
C LEU A 354 16.69 -8.03 8.64
N THR A 355 15.62 -7.34 9.05
CA THR A 355 14.25 -7.64 8.67
C THR A 355 13.55 -6.41 8.10
N GLY A 356 12.60 -6.62 7.21
CA GLY A 356 11.72 -5.58 6.67
C GLY A 356 10.40 -6.16 6.21
N GLU A 357 9.65 -5.38 5.44
CA GLU A 357 8.42 -5.84 4.81
C GLU A 357 8.74 -6.59 3.51
N ALA A 358 8.25 -7.83 3.39
CA ALA A 358 8.42 -8.63 2.19
C ALA A 358 7.54 -8.13 1.04
N VAL A 359 8.08 -8.18 -0.17
CA VAL A 359 7.34 -7.98 -1.42
C VAL A 359 7.42 -9.28 -2.22
N GLY A 360 6.30 -9.99 -2.27
CA GLY A 360 6.19 -11.30 -2.93
C GLY A 360 6.74 -12.43 -2.06
N HIS A 361 6.94 -13.62 -2.65
CA HIS A 361 7.26 -14.85 -1.90
C HIS A 361 8.56 -15.54 -2.35
N LYS A 362 9.40 -14.82 -3.11
CA LYS A 362 10.62 -15.38 -3.70
C LYS A 362 11.82 -15.25 -2.76
N ILE A 363 12.85 -16.04 -3.03
CA ILE A 363 14.17 -15.91 -2.41
C ILE A 363 15.17 -15.55 -3.50
N GLY A 364 16.03 -14.59 -3.22
CA GLY A 364 17.11 -14.13 -4.09
C GLY A 364 18.42 -14.05 -3.34
N SER A 365 19.54 -14.09 -4.07
CA SER A 365 20.86 -13.98 -3.45
C SER A 365 21.85 -13.35 -4.42
N GLY A 366 22.78 -12.55 -3.91
CA GLY A 366 23.77 -11.89 -4.75
C GLY A 366 24.76 -11.06 -3.92
N GLU A 367 25.77 -10.52 -4.61
CA GLU A 367 26.68 -9.56 -3.99
C GLU A 367 25.93 -8.27 -3.65
N VAL A 368 26.17 -7.71 -2.47
CA VAL A 368 25.55 -6.44 -2.07
C VAL A 368 26.18 -5.30 -2.85
N THR A 369 25.35 -4.44 -3.42
CA THR A 369 25.80 -3.18 -4.03
C THR A 369 24.90 -2.06 -3.54
N THR A 370 25.46 -1.26 -2.62
CA THR A 370 24.79 -0.08 -2.08
C THR A 370 24.97 1.08 -3.03
N ILE A 371 23.87 1.58 -3.58
CA ILE A 371 23.83 2.76 -4.44
C ILE A 371 22.84 3.72 -3.77
N MET A 372 23.25 4.97 -3.55
CA MET A 372 22.39 5.98 -2.92
C MET A 372 21.86 7.01 -3.92
N ASP A 373 22.40 7.04 -5.13
CA ASP A 373 22.07 8.00 -6.17
C ASP A 373 22.04 7.30 -7.54
N ALA A 374 21.02 7.59 -8.35
CA ALA A 374 20.82 6.97 -9.66
C ALA A 374 21.98 7.22 -10.64
N SER A 375 22.76 8.29 -10.46
CA SER A 375 23.96 8.54 -11.28
C SER A 375 25.02 7.43 -11.19
N ASP A 376 25.02 6.67 -10.09
CA ASP A 376 25.98 5.61 -9.81
C ASP A 376 25.53 4.22 -10.28
N ILE A 377 24.38 4.13 -10.95
CA ILE A 377 23.77 2.88 -11.48
C ILE A 377 24.73 2.07 -12.36
N ARG A 378 25.68 2.73 -13.05
CA ARG A 378 26.70 2.06 -13.89
C ARG A 378 27.61 1.09 -13.12
N LYS A 379 27.68 1.22 -11.79
CA LYS A 379 28.48 0.34 -10.93
C LYS A 379 27.79 -1.01 -10.67
N PHE A 380 26.49 -1.11 -10.93
CA PHE A 380 25.69 -2.30 -10.68
C PHE A 380 25.91 -3.36 -11.75
N LYS A 381 26.00 -4.63 -11.32
CA LYS A 381 26.14 -5.79 -12.20
C LYS A 381 24.91 -6.70 -12.11
N PRO A 382 24.55 -7.39 -13.21
CA PRO A 382 23.46 -8.36 -13.19
C PRO A 382 23.62 -9.43 -12.10
N GLY A 383 22.54 -9.75 -11.40
CA GLY A 383 22.47 -10.73 -10.31
C GLY A 383 22.89 -10.20 -8.94
N GLN A 384 23.32 -8.95 -8.82
CA GLN A 384 23.64 -8.32 -7.53
C GLN A 384 22.37 -7.96 -6.73
N VAL A 385 22.54 -7.76 -5.43
CA VAL A 385 21.48 -7.29 -4.52
C VAL A 385 21.61 -5.78 -4.42
N LEU A 386 20.59 -5.08 -4.91
CA LEU A 386 20.52 -3.62 -4.85
C LEU A 386 20.12 -3.19 -3.44
N VAL A 387 20.94 -2.36 -2.79
CA VAL A 387 20.60 -1.75 -1.50
C VAL A 387 20.58 -0.23 -1.65
N THR A 388 19.47 0.39 -1.26
CA THR A 388 19.31 1.85 -1.36
C THR A 388 18.35 2.40 -0.30
N GLU A 389 18.25 3.72 -0.17
CA GLU A 389 17.26 4.34 0.72
C GLU A 389 15.84 4.17 0.16
N MET A 390 15.68 4.44 -1.13
CA MET A 390 14.43 4.37 -1.87
C MET A 390 14.78 4.27 -3.36
N THR A 391 13.97 3.54 -4.13
CA THR A 391 14.09 3.57 -5.59
C THR A 391 13.10 4.56 -6.17
N ASP A 392 13.53 5.24 -7.21
CA ASP A 392 12.65 5.94 -8.13
C ASP A 392 12.78 5.27 -9.52
N PRO A 393 12.07 5.76 -10.53
CA PRO A 393 12.08 5.15 -11.85
C PRO A 393 13.41 5.15 -12.62
N ASP A 394 14.36 6.00 -12.27
CA ASP A 394 15.68 6.00 -12.92
C ASP A 394 16.45 4.70 -12.62
N TRP A 395 16.00 3.94 -11.61
CA TRP A 395 16.56 2.67 -11.18
C TRP A 395 16.02 1.47 -11.97
N GLU A 396 14.92 1.62 -12.72
CA GLU A 396 14.28 0.53 -13.48
C GLU A 396 15.24 -0.32 -14.33
N PRO A 397 16.24 0.24 -15.05
CA PRO A 397 17.15 -0.54 -15.87
C PRO A 397 17.94 -1.58 -15.06
N ILE A 398 18.41 -1.22 -13.87
CA ILE A 398 19.17 -2.15 -13.01
C ILE A 398 18.28 -3.04 -12.16
N MET A 399 17.08 -2.58 -11.80
CA MET A 399 16.10 -3.39 -11.09
C MET A 399 15.80 -4.66 -11.89
N LYS A 400 15.60 -4.57 -13.22
CA LYS A 400 15.34 -5.71 -14.11
C LYS A 400 16.40 -6.80 -14.09
N VAL A 401 17.65 -6.46 -13.74
CA VAL A 401 18.76 -7.40 -13.70
C VAL A 401 19.22 -7.70 -12.28
N ALA A 402 18.55 -7.19 -11.25
CA ALA A 402 18.90 -7.42 -9.85
C ALA A 402 18.51 -8.84 -9.41
N GLY A 403 19.36 -9.44 -8.57
CA GLY A 403 19.07 -10.72 -7.90
C GLY A 403 18.12 -10.57 -6.71
N ALA A 404 18.11 -9.39 -6.07
CA ALA A 404 17.11 -8.96 -5.09
C ALA A 404 17.23 -7.44 -4.85
N ILE A 405 16.23 -6.85 -4.19
CA ILE A 405 16.19 -5.42 -3.87
C ILE A 405 15.92 -5.21 -2.38
N VAL A 406 16.68 -4.33 -1.73
CA VAL A 406 16.50 -3.93 -0.34
C VAL A 406 16.40 -2.42 -0.25
N THR A 407 15.34 -1.91 0.38
CA THR A 407 15.18 -0.46 0.62
C THR A 407 15.00 -0.13 2.10
N ASP A 408 15.56 0.99 2.53
CA ASP A 408 15.35 1.51 3.89
C ASP A 408 13.91 1.99 4.09
N ARG A 409 13.31 2.58 3.05
CA ARG A 409 11.98 3.17 3.08
C ARG A 409 11.04 2.55 2.05
N GLY A 410 9.75 2.73 2.32
CA GLY A 410 8.67 2.29 1.45
C GLY A 410 7.78 1.27 2.13
N GLY A 411 6.47 1.44 1.94
CA GLY A 411 5.46 0.39 2.20
C GLY A 411 5.11 -0.35 0.92
N ARG A 412 4.18 -1.31 1.01
CA ARG A 412 3.73 -2.17 -0.11
C ARG A 412 3.35 -1.44 -1.41
N THR A 413 3.12 -0.13 -1.38
CA THR A 413 2.73 0.70 -2.52
C THR A 413 3.88 1.48 -3.16
N CYS A 414 5.10 1.37 -2.62
CA CYS A 414 6.24 2.14 -3.13
C CYS A 414 6.70 1.65 -4.50
N HIS A 415 7.47 2.49 -5.20
CA HIS A 415 8.03 2.17 -6.51
C HIS A 415 8.80 0.84 -6.52
N ALA A 416 9.66 0.61 -5.51
CA ALA A 416 10.40 -0.64 -5.37
C ALA A 416 9.45 -1.84 -5.30
N ALA A 417 8.37 -1.73 -4.54
CA ALA A 417 7.41 -2.80 -4.35
C ALA A 417 6.61 -3.09 -5.63
N ILE A 418 6.14 -2.05 -6.34
CA ILE A 418 5.37 -2.19 -7.58
C ILE A 418 6.22 -2.89 -8.65
N ILE A 419 7.40 -2.34 -8.96
CA ILE A 419 8.27 -2.86 -10.02
C ILE A 419 8.79 -4.26 -9.67
N SER A 420 9.14 -4.52 -8.40
CA SER A 420 9.59 -5.85 -7.98
C SER A 420 8.49 -6.91 -8.16
N ARG A 421 7.22 -6.57 -7.95
CA ARG A 421 6.10 -7.48 -8.23
C ARG A 421 5.90 -7.75 -9.72
N GLU A 422 5.96 -6.70 -10.54
CA GLU A 422 5.82 -6.79 -12.00
C GLU A 422 6.93 -7.65 -12.61
N LEU A 423 8.17 -7.46 -12.16
CA LEU A 423 9.35 -8.16 -12.66
C LEU A 423 9.59 -9.50 -11.95
N GLY A 424 8.85 -9.79 -10.87
CA GLY A 424 8.99 -11.02 -10.09
C GLY A 424 10.35 -11.16 -9.41
N ILE A 425 10.86 -10.07 -8.82
CA ILE A 425 12.15 -9.99 -8.13
C ILE A 425 11.92 -9.94 -6.61
N PRO A 426 12.65 -10.71 -5.80
CA PRO A 426 12.51 -10.67 -4.35
C PRO A 426 12.93 -9.30 -3.81
N CYS A 427 12.06 -8.69 -3.01
CA CYS A 427 12.29 -7.35 -2.50
C CYS A 427 11.87 -7.23 -1.03
N VAL A 428 12.72 -6.59 -0.22
CA VAL A 428 12.45 -6.26 1.18
C VAL A 428 12.52 -4.75 1.35
N ILE A 429 11.42 -4.15 1.75
CA ILE A 429 11.26 -2.70 1.89
C ILE A 429 11.10 -2.30 3.35
N GLY A 430 11.27 -1.01 3.66
CA GLY A 430 11.02 -0.49 4.99
C GLY A 430 11.95 -1.07 6.05
N THR A 431 13.19 -1.41 5.66
CA THR A 431 14.21 -1.95 6.57
C THR A 431 14.76 -0.93 7.58
N GLU A 432 14.38 0.34 7.41
CA GLU A 432 14.80 1.51 8.18
C GLU A 432 16.29 1.88 8.08
N ASN A 433 17.21 0.93 8.21
CA ASN A 433 18.66 1.14 8.24
C ASN A 433 19.46 0.09 7.45
N GLY A 434 18.85 -0.57 6.46
CA GLY A 434 19.50 -1.58 5.64
C GLY A 434 20.70 -1.07 4.84
N SER A 435 20.65 0.15 4.30
CA SER A 435 21.76 0.78 3.57
C SER A 435 23.02 0.96 4.43
N GLN A 436 22.84 1.14 5.74
CA GLN A 436 23.92 1.29 6.70
C GLN A 436 24.47 -0.06 7.15
N LEU A 437 23.58 -0.99 7.53
CA LEU A 437 23.97 -2.30 8.05
C LEU A 437 24.58 -3.22 6.99
N LEU A 438 24.15 -3.11 5.73
CA LEU A 438 24.61 -3.98 4.65
C LEU A 438 25.85 -3.45 3.92
N LYS A 439 26.33 -2.24 4.26
CA LYS A 439 27.42 -1.56 3.54
C LYS A 439 28.72 -2.37 3.44
N ASP A 440 29.07 -3.09 4.50
CA ASP A 440 30.30 -3.89 4.57
C ASP A 440 30.06 -5.39 4.33
N VAL A 441 28.81 -5.78 4.04
CA VAL A 441 28.44 -7.17 3.79
C VAL A 441 28.67 -7.49 2.32
N LYS A 442 29.41 -8.56 2.01
CA LYS A 442 29.75 -8.88 0.61
C LYS A 442 28.61 -9.53 -0.16
N VAL A 443 27.89 -10.45 0.47
CA VAL A 443 26.87 -11.30 -0.15
C VAL A 443 25.74 -11.52 0.83
N VAL A 444 24.51 -11.45 0.34
CA VAL A 444 23.31 -11.71 1.15
C VAL A 444 22.33 -12.61 0.43
N THR A 445 21.46 -13.23 1.22
CA THR A 445 20.24 -13.90 0.76
C THR A 445 19.04 -13.14 1.27
N VAL A 446 18.17 -12.72 0.36
CA VAL A 446 16.95 -11.97 0.62
C VAL A 446 15.78 -12.93 0.48
N ASP A 447 15.08 -13.17 1.58
CA ASP A 447 14.02 -14.16 1.70
C ASP A 447 12.68 -13.50 2.02
N CYS A 448 11.72 -13.67 1.11
CA CYS A 448 10.36 -13.15 1.22
C CYS A 448 9.32 -14.28 1.40
N SER A 449 9.75 -15.53 1.55
CA SER A 449 8.87 -16.72 1.48
C SER A 449 7.92 -16.88 2.68
N GLU A 450 8.24 -16.30 3.84
CA GLU A 450 7.46 -16.43 5.09
C GLU A 450 6.68 -15.16 5.46
N GLY A 451 6.45 -14.25 4.51
CA GLY A 451 5.61 -13.04 4.70
C GLY A 451 6.30 -11.87 5.43
N THR A 452 7.32 -12.13 6.24
CA THR A 452 8.28 -11.10 6.71
C THR A 452 9.54 -11.15 5.86
N GLY A 453 10.03 -10.00 5.42
CA GLY A 453 11.25 -9.91 4.63
C GLY A 453 12.47 -10.13 5.52
N ARG A 454 13.28 -11.15 5.21
CA ARG A 454 14.47 -11.52 5.99
C ARG A 454 15.72 -11.44 5.13
N ILE A 455 16.77 -10.85 5.67
CA ILE A 455 18.04 -10.69 4.97
C ILE A 455 19.12 -11.41 5.77
N PHE A 456 19.67 -12.47 5.18
CA PHE A 456 20.68 -13.30 5.79
C PHE A 456 22.06 -13.03 5.20
N GLU A 457 23.09 -13.19 6.01
CA GLU A 457 24.47 -13.15 5.57
C GLU A 457 24.83 -14.37 4.71
N GLY A 458 25.50 -14.12 3.59
CA GLY A 458 25.98 -15.15 2.68
C GLY A 458 24.95 -15.61 1.64
N LYS A 459 25.37 -16.55 0.78
CA LYS A 459 24.54 -17.15 -0.26
C LYS A 459 24.01 -18.50 0.23
N LEU A 460 22.84 -18.46 0.87
CA LEU A 460 22.17 -19.64 1.40
C LEU A 460 21.50 -20.41 0.26
N LYS A 461 21.47 -21.73 0.40
CA LYS A 461 20.72 -22.58 -0.52
C LYS A 461 19.22 -22.48 -0.24
N TYR A 462 18.48 -22.35 -1.33
CA TYR A 462 17.04 -22.48 -1.34
C TYR A 462 16.65 -23.33 -2.55
N ARG A 463 15.50 -23.98 -2.45
CA ARG A 463 14.88 -24.67 -3.58
C ARG A 463 13.61 -23.94 -4.03
N VAL A 464 13.28 -24.12 -5.30
CA VAL A 464 12.03 -23.64 -5.89
C VAL A 464 11.22 -24.86 -6.27
N ASP A 465 10.11 -25.07 -5.55
CA ASP A 465 9.16 -26.11 -5.84
C ASP A 465 8.07 -25.53 -6.74
N THR A 466 8.16 -25.80 -8.06
CA THR A 466 7.12 -25.45 -9.03
C THR A 466 6.15 -26.61 -9.14
N ARG A 467 4.89 -26.40 -8.79
CA ARG A 467 3.83 -27.39 -8.98
C ARG A 467 2.68 -26.79 -9.76
N SER A 468 2.28 -27.48 -10.82
CA SER A 468 1.00 -27.19 -11.46
C SER A 468 -0.12 -27.68 -10.56
N SER A 469 -1.07 -26.81 -10.27
CA SER A 469 -2.31 -27.15 -9.56
C SER A 469 -3.37 -27.67 -10.52
N GLU A 470 -3.11 -27.65 -11.82
CA GLU A 470 -4.06 -28.11 -12.84
C GLU A 470 -4.21 -29.63 -12.77
N ASN A 471 -5.45 -30.08 -12.56
CA ASN A 471 -5.88 -31.47 -12.60
C ASN A 471 -5.42 -32.38 -11.43
N LEU A 472 -5.27 -31.84 -10.22
CA LEU A 472 -5.13 -32.70 -9.03
C LEU A 472 -6.45 -33.46 -8.75
N PRO A 473 -6.44 -34.81 -8.69
CA PRO A 473 -7.65 -35.57 -8.37
C PRO A 473 -8.07 -35.28 -6.92
N ARG A 474 -9.38 -35.07 -6.71
CA ARG A 474 -9.95 -34.92 -5.37
C ARG A 474 -10.00 -36.29 -4.67
N PRO A 475 -9.34 -36.48 -3.51
CA PRO A 475 -9.45 -37.71 -2.75
C PRO A 475 -10.83 -37.86 -2.09
N CYS A 476 -11.14 -39.06 -1.59
CA CYS A 476 -12.39 -39.33 -0.84
C CYS A 476 -12.39 -38.68 0.56
N THR A 477 -11.22 -38.30 1.06
CA THR A 477 -11.04 -37.66 2.37
C THR A 477 -10.82 -36.17 2.18
N GLN A 478 -11.46 -35.33 3.00
CA GLN A 478 -11.21 -33.89 3.00
C GLN A 478 -9.74 -33.59 3.34
N ILE A 479 -9.09 -32.76 2.52
CA ILE A 479 -7.72 -32.29 2.73
C ILE A 479 -7.79 -30.90 3.35
N MET A 480 -7.76 -30.86 4.67
CA MET A 480 -7.75 -29.61 5.43
C MET A 480 -6.33 -29.18 5.77
N MET A 481 -6.13 -27.87 5.95
CA MET A 481 -4.84 -27.27 6.28
C MET A 481 -4.60 -27.15 7.79
N ASN A 482 -3.33 -27.14 8.18
CA ASN A 482 -2.89 -26.63 9.48
C ASN A 482 -2.34 -25.23 9.26
N ALA A 483 -3.08 -24.22 9.70
CA ALA A 483 -2.74 -22.81 9.51
C ALA A 483 -2.50 -22.17 10.89
N ALA A 484 -1.52 -21.28 10.99
CA ALA A 484 -1.24 -20.59 12.24
C ALA A 484 -0.79 -19.13 12.04
N ILE A 485 -0.39 -18.78 10.81
CA ILE A 485 0.20 -17.49 10.48
C ILE A 485 -0.84 -16.71 9.67
N PRO A 486 -1.45 -15.65 10.23
CA PRO A 486 -2.43 -14.84 9.52
C PRO A 486 -1.88 -14.27 8.19
N ASP A 487 -0.61 -13.90 8.14
CA ASP A 487 0.00 -13.26 6.97
C ASP A 487 0.08 -14.16 5.73
N THR A 488 0.12 -15.48 5.92
CA THR A 488 0.16 -16.43 4.80
C THR A 488 -1.24 -16.94 4.40
N ALA A 489 -2.30 -16.53 5.12
CA ALA A 489 -3.63 -17.10 4.96
C ALA A 489 -4.21 -16.91 3.56
N PHE A 490 -4.04 -15.73 2.95
CA PHE A 490 -4.57 -15.43 1.62
C PHE A 490 -3.84 -16.20 0.51
N VAL A 491 -2.56 -16.52 0.69
CA VAL A 491 -1.79 -17.36 -0.23
C VAL A 491 -2.21 -18.83 -0.06
N GLN A 492 -2.22 -19.31 1.18
CA GLN A 492 -2.53 -20.72 1.48
C GLN A 492 -3.98 -21.07 1.13
N GLY A 493 -4.91 -20.15 1.32
CA GLY A 493 -6.32 -20.33 0.97
C GLY A 493 -6.57 -20.56 -0.52
N GLN A 494 -5.66 -20.08 -1.38
CA GLN A 494 -5.72 -20.28 -2.84
C GLN A 494 -5.20 -21.66 -3.28
N ILE A 495 -4.47 -22.37 -2.43
CA ILE A 495 -4.07 -23.76 -2.67
C ILE A 495 -5.32 -24.64 -2.52
N PRO A 496 -5.61 -25.59 -3.43
CA PRO A 496 -6.77 -26.48 -3.30
C PRO A 496 -6.85 -27.15 -1.92
N ASN A 497 -7.91 -26.86 -1.18
CA ASN A 497 -8.12 -27.35 0.19
C ASN A 497 -9.62 -27.51 0.49
N ASP A 498 -9.91 -28.16 1.63
CA ASP A 498 -11.25 -28.34 2.19
C ASP A 498 -11.43 -27.57 3.52
N GLY A 499 -10.66 -26.49 3.71
CA GLY A 499 -10.67 -25.64 4.89
C GLY A 499 -9.45 -25.83 5.79
N VAL A 500 -9.58 -25.41 7.05
CA VAL A 500 -8.52 -25.51 8.06
C VAL A 500 -8.97 -26.45 9.17
N GLY A 501 -8.27 -27.58 9.30
CA GLY A 501 -8.58 -28.59 10.32
C GLY A 501 -7.97 -28.25 11.67
N LEU A 502 -6.97 -27.35 11.68
CA LEU A 502 -6.36 -26.83 12.88
C LEU A 502 -5.80 -25.42 12.63
N ALA A 503 -6.49 -24.41 13.16
CA ALA A 503 -6.00 -23.06 13.30
C ALA A 503 -5.46 -22.85 14.72
N ARG A 504 -4.18 -22.50 14.85
CA ARG A 504 -3.50 -22.34 16.15
C ARG A 504 -3.39 -20.87 16.55
N GLU A 505 -4.00 -20.51 17.68
CA GLU A 505 -3.98 -19.13 18.20
C GLU A 505 -2.64 -18.76 18.85
N GLU A 506 -1.79 -19.72 19.22
CA GLU A 506 -0.55 -19.43 19.96
C GLU A 506 0.42 -18.53 19.19
N PHE A 507 0.46 -18.65 17.86
CA PHE A 507 1.26 -17.76 17.03
C PHE A 507 0.70 -16.33 17.04
N ILE A 508 -0.64 -16.19 17.03
CA ILE A 508 -1.30 -14.89 17.09
C ILE A 508 -0.96 -14.20 18.42
N ILE A 509 -1.08 -14.94 19.52
CA ILE A 509 -0.78 -14.45 20.86
C ILE A 509 0.70 -14.09 21.01
N ASN A 510 1.63 -14.91 20.52
CA ASN A 510 3.06 -14.61 20.64
C ASN A 510 3.50 -13.42 19.76
N SER A 511 3.14 -13.45 18.49
CA SER A 511 3.71 -12.56 17.48
C SER A 511 3.03 -11.20 17.45
N TYR A 512 1.70 -11.16 17.58
CA TYR A 512 0.91 -9.92 17.46
C TYR A 512 0.63 -9.33 18.85
N ILE A 513 0.23 -10.16 19.83
CA ILE A 513 -0.13 -9.66 21.17
C ILE A 513 1.09 -9.52 22.09
N GLY A 514 1.90 -10.58 22.27
CA GLY A 514 3.14 -10.62 23.06
C GLY A 514 3.02 -10.38 24.57
N ILE A 515 1.80 -10.21 25.10
CA ILE A 515 1.52 -9.85 26.50
C ILE A 515 0.63 -10.91 27.13
N HIS A 516 0.93 -11.27 28.38
CA HIS A 516 0.11 -12.20 29.13
C HIS A 516 -1.29 -11.61 29.40
N PRO A 517 -2.41 -12.30 29.10
CA PRO A 517 -3.75 -11.73 29.20
C PRO A 517 -4.12 -11.26 30.62
N ARG A 518 -3.62 -11.94 31.67
CA ARG A 518 -3.80 -11.47 33.06
C ARG A 518 -3.07 -10.16 33.36
N ALA A 519 -1.94 -9.88 32.70
CA ALA A 519 -1.22 -8.62 32.87
C ALA A 519 -2.02 -7.44 32.30
N LEU A 520 -2.77 -7.65 31.23
CA LEU A 520 -3.69 -6.66 30.65
C LEU A 520 -4.91 -6.44 31.56
N LEU A 521 -5.47 -7.51 32.12
CA LEU A 521 -6.60 -7.43 33.06
C LEU A 521 -6.24 -6.73 34.37
N ASP A 522 -5.02 -6.96 34.88
CA ASP A 522 -4.55 -6.39 36.15
C ASP A 522 -3.73 -5.10 35.93
N TYR A 523 -3.82 -4.47 34.75
CA TYR A 523 -2.93 -3.38 34.34
C TYR A 523 -2.91 -2.21 35.35
N GLU A 524 -4.06 -1.78 35.86
CA GLU A 524 -4.15 -0.72 36.88
C GLU A 524 -3.40 -1.09 38.18
N GLN A 525 -3.46 -2.36 38.58
CA GLN A 525 -2.76 -2.86 39.77
C GLN A 525 -1.25 -2.91 39.52
N LEU A 526 -0.83 -3.30 38.31
CA LEU A 526 0.59 -3.27 37.91
C LEU A 526 1.12 -1.83 37.88
N GLN A 527 0.34 -0.86 37.40
CA GLN A 527 0.70 0.57 37.44
C GLN A 527 0.89 1.07 38.88
N ALA A 528 0.02 0.68 39.81
CA ALA A 528 0.16 1.03 41.21
C ALA A 528 1.45 0.45 41.82
N ARG A 529 1.77 -0.82 41.50
CA ARG A 529 2.97 -1.52 41.98
C ARG A 529 4.27 -1.02 41.34
N ALA A 530 4.22 -0.55 40.10
CA ALA A 530 5.37 -0.01 39.37
C ALA A 530 6.07 1.15 40.09
N LYS A 531 5.37 1.87 40.99
CA LYS A 531 5.95 2.95 41.80
C LYS A 531 7.03 2.48 42.78
N GLY A 532 7.03 1.19 43.16
CA GLY A 532 7.96 0.62 44.13
C GLY A 532 8.78 -0.57 43.61
N ASP A 533 8.60 -0.97 42.35
CA ASP A 533 9.24 -2.14 41.75
C ASP A 533 9.65 -1.85 40.31
N GLU A 534 10.95 -1.71 40.09
CA GLU A 534 11.55 -1.40 38.78
C GLU A 534 11.25 -2.50 37.74
N ARG A 535 11.17 -3.77 38.16
CA ARG A 535 10.87 -4.88 37.26
C ARG A 535 9.43 -4.80 36.77
N ILE A 536 8.49 -4.38 37.62
CA ILE A 536 7.09 -4.15 37.23
C ILE A 536 6.95 -2.87 36.41
N ALA A 537 7.70 -1.82 36.72
CA ALA A 537 7.74 -0.59 35.91
C ALA A 537 8.13 -0.89 34.45
N ASN A 538 9.12 -1.76 34.23
CA ASN A 538 9.51 -2.22 32.91
C ASN A 538 8.39 -3.01 32.18
N VAL A 539 7.61 -3.82 32.91
CA VAL A 539 6.46 -4.54 32.35
C VAL A 539 5.38 -3.55 31.90
N VAL A 540 5.02 -2.58 32.74
CA VAL A 540 4.02 -1.54 32.41
C VAL A 540 4.45 -0.76 31.18
N LYS A 541 5.71 -0.33 31.12
CA LYS A 541 6.27 0.38 29.97
C LYS A 541 6.17 -0.46 28.68
N ALA A 542 6.53 -1.74 28.74
CA ALA A 542 6.45 -2.63 27.58
C ALA A 542 5.00 -2.86 27.12
N ILE A 543 4.04 -2.94 28.05
CA ILE A 543 2.60 -2.98 27.73
C ILE A 543 2.19 -1.69 27.03
N ASP A 544 2.58 -0.52 27.54
CA ASP A 544 2.22 0.78 26.96
C ASP A 544 2.77 0.97 25.55
N GLU A 545 4.02 0.59 25.32
CA GLU A 545 4.66 0.68 24.00
C GLU A 545 3.95 -0.23 22.99
N ARG A 546 3.63 -1.46 23.37
CA ARG A 546 3.05 -2.46 22.48
C ARG A 546 1.55 -2.26 22.22
N SER A 547 0.85 -1.61 23.15
CA SER A 547 -0.58 -1.29 23.07
C SER A 547 -0.84 0.21 22.93
N ALA A 548 0.12 0.97 22.40
CA ALA A 548 0.07 2.44 22.37
C ALA A 548 -1.17 3.00 21.65
N SER A 549 -1.65 2.29 20.62
CA SER A 549 -2.86 2.66 19.86
C SER A 549 -4.18 2.33 20.56
N TYR A 550 -4.13 1.69 21.74
CA TYR A 550 -5.31 1.26 22.50
C TYR A 550 -5.37 1.95 23.86
N PRO A 551 -6.42 2.74 24.12
CA PRO A 551 -6.71 3.25 25.46
C PRO A 551 -7.03 2.12 26.44
N ASP A 552 -7.86 1.17 26.01
CA ASP A 552 -8.18 -0.04 26.78
C ASP A 552 -7.24 -1.19 26.41
N LYS A 553 -6.45 -1.61 27.39
CA LYS A 553 -5.45 -2.68 27.27
C LYS A 553 -6.07 -4.06 27.09
N VAL A 554 -7.29 -4.27 27.57
CA VAL A 554 -8.03 -5.51 27.36
C VAL A 554 -8.54 -5.58 25.92
N GLN A 555 -9.06 -4.47 25.39
CA GLN A 555 -9.51 -4.39 24.00
C GLN A 555 -8.39 -4.67 23.00
N PHE A 556 -7.14 -4.26 23.31
CA PHE A 556 -5.96 -4.64 22.53
C PHE A 556 -5.83 -6.16 22.34
N PHE A 557 -6.04 -6.95 23.39
CA PHE A 557 -5.97 -8.42 23.29
C PHE A 557 -7.09 -8.97 22.40
N ILE A 558 -8.33 -8.52 22.67
CA ILE A 558 -9.53 -9.02 21.98
C ILE A 558 -9.44 -8.72 20.48
N ASP A 559 -9.08 -7.49 20.10
CA ASP A 559 -9.06 -7.07 18.71
C ASP A 559 -7.93 -7.72 17.91
N ASN A 560 -6.72 -7.81 18.46
CA ASN A 560 -5.60 -8.45 17.77
C ASN A 560 -5.82 -9.96 17.61
N LEU A 561 -6.38 -10.62 18.62
CA LEU A 561 -6.74 -12.04 18.50
C LEU A 561 -7.86 -12.23 17.47
N ALA A 562 -8.91 -11.42 17.54
CA ALA A 562 -10.03 -11.47 16.60
C ALA A 562 -9.56 -11.25 15.15
N MET A 563 -8.74 -10.23 14.88
CA MET A 563 -8.21 -9.96 13.54
C MET A 563 -7.33 -11.11 13.03
N GLY A 564 -6.43 -11.64 13.85
CA GLY A 564 -5.59 -12.78 13.45
C GLY A 564 -6.42 -14.01 13.06
N ILE A 565 -7.43 -14.34 13.87
CA ILE A 565 -8.37 -15.44 13.59
C ILE A 565 -9.19 -15.13 12.34
N ALA A 566 -9.69 -13.90 12.20
CA ALA A 566 -10.52 -13.46 11.10
C ALA A 566 -9.77 -13.48 9.77
N LYS A 567 -8.50 -13.08 9.72
CA LYS A 567 -7.67 -13.11 8.51
C LYS A 567 -7.45 -14.55 8.03
N ILE A 568 -7.21 -15.49 8.96
CA ILE A 568 -7.18 -16.93 8.63
C ILE A 568 -8.55 -17.36 8.10
N ALA A 569 -9.63 -17.08 8.84
CA ALA A 569 -10.97 -17.52 8.44
C ALA A 569 -11.43 -16.95 7.08
N ALA A 570 -11.06 -15.72 6.77
CA ALA A 570 -11.31 -15.04 5.51
C ALA A 570 -10.55 -15.69 4.34
N GLY A 571 -9.28 -16.05 4.53
CA GLY A 571 -8.47 -16.68 3.48
C GLY A 571 -9.00 -18.03 3.00
N PHE A 572 -9.68 -18.78 3.88
CA PHE A 572 -10.26 -20.10 3.58
C PHE A 572 -11.78 -20.08 3.37
N TYR A 573 -12.42 -18.91 3.42
CA TYR A 573 -13.87 -18.79 3.29
C TYR A 573 -14.34 -19.29 1.90
N PRO A 574 -15.47 -20.04 1.79
CA PRO A 574 -16.44 -20.36 2.85
C PRO A 574 -16.15 -21.66 3.60
N ASN A 575 -15.00 -22.31 3.39
CA ASN A 575 -14.69 -23.59 4.04
C ASN A 575 -14.54 -23.42 5.55
N ASP A 576 -14.83 -24.49 6.28
CA ASP A 576 -14.75 -24.52 7.72
C ASP A 576 -13.31 -24.29 8.20
N VAL A 577 -13.18 -23.50 9.27
CA VAL A 577 -11.90 -23.16 9.90
C VAL A 577 -12.00 -23.50 11.38
N ILE A 578 -11.36 -24.60 11.76
CA ILE A 578 -11.39 -25.14 13.13
C ILE A 578 -10.30 -24.45 13.95
N VAL A 579 -10.69 -23.46 14.73
CA VAL A 579 -9.82 -22.69 15.60
C VAL A 579 -9.68 -23.40 16.94
N ARG A 580 -8.45 -23.76 17.30
CA ARG A 580 -8.16 -24.36 18.59
C ARG A 580 -7.81 -23.25 19.59
N LEU A 581 -8.54 -23.22 20.69
CA LEU A 581 -8.28 -22.34 21.82
C LEU A 581 -6.86 -22.56 22.35
N SER A 582 -6.33 -21.58 23.08
CA SER A 582 -4.93 -21.57 23.49
C SER A 582 -4.51 -22.84 24.25
N ASP A 583 -3.53 -23.58 23.73
CA ASP A 583 -2.96 -24.76 24.39
C ASP A 583 -1.53 -24.50 24.87
N PHE A 584 -1.25 -23.26 25.27
CA PHE A 584 0.03 -22.91 25.85
C PHE A 584 0.29 -23.66 27.15
N LYS A 585 1.56 -24.05 27.33
CA LYS A 585 2.10 -24.49 28.60
C LYS A 585 2.41 -23.29 29.49
N THR A 586 2.50 -23.53 30.79
CA THR A 586 2.87 -22.52 31.80
C THR A 586 4.18 -21.80 31.48
N ASN A 587 5.22 -22.54 31.07
CA ASN A 587 6.50 -21.95 30.70
C ASN A 587 6.45 -21.09 29.41
N GLU A 588 5.50 -21.34 28.51
CA GLU A 588 5.31 -20.53 27.30
C GLU A 588 4.59 -19.22 27.65
N TYR A 589 3.54 -19.29 28.47
CA TYR A 589 2.89 -18.08 29.00
C TYR A 589 3.83 -17.24 29.86
N ALA A 590 4.74 -17.86 30.60
CA ALA A 590 5.70 -17.16 31.46
C ALA A 590 6.65 -16.26 30.67
N ASN A 591 6.91 -16.60 29.40
CA ASN A 591 7.79 -15.83 28.50
C ASN A 591 7.10 -14.60 27.89
N LEU A 592 5.78 -14.48 27.97
CA LEU A 592 5.08 -13.27 27.55
C LEU A 592 5.38 -12.11 28.51
N ILE A 593 5.18 -10.88 28.03
CA ILE A 593 5.33 -9.68 28.87
C ILE A 593 4.40 -9.80 30.08
N GLY A 594 4.98 -9.74 31.29
CA GLY A 594 4.27 -9.90 32.56
C GLY A 594 3.89 -11.33 32.95
N GLY A 595 4.19 -12.35 32.11
CA GLY A 595 3.77 -13.73 32.33
C GLY A 595 4.31 -14.38 33.60
N TYR A 596 5.59 -14.14 33.93
CA TYR A 596 6.25 -14.67 35.12
C TYR A 596 5.56 -14.31 36.45
N LEU A 597 4.66 -13.32 36.48
CA LEU A 597 3.88 -12.94 37.66
C LEU A 597 2.70 -13.89 37.93
N TYR A 598 2.27 -14.63 36.92
CA TYR A 598 1.03 -15.41 36.94
C TYR A 598 1.27 -16.92 36.78
N GLU A 599 2.36 -17.30 36.14
CA GLU A 599 2.64 -18.70 35.82
C GLU A 599 3.44 -19.40 36.92
N PRO A 600 2.97 -20.54 37.45
CA PRO A 600 3.74 -21.36 38.38
C PRO A 600 4.87 -22.10 37.66
N GLU A 601 5.94 -22.42 38.38
CA GLU A 601 6.94 -23.37 37.90
C GLU A 601 6.40 -24.80 38.02
N GLU A 602 6.41 -25.53 36.91
CA GLU A 602 5.96 -26.91 36.84
C GLU A 602 7.13 -27.83 36.46
N SER A 603 7.27 -28.96 37.16
CA SER A 603 8.30 -29.95 36.82
C SER A 603 8.06 -30.58 35.44
N ASN A 604 6.81 -30.70 34.99
CA ASN A 604 6.44 -31.28 33.69
C ASN A 604 5.29 -30.50 33.02
N PRO A 605 5.59 -29.40 32.30
CA PRO A 605 4.56 -28.55 31.67
C PRO A 605 3.69 -29.27 30.61
N MET A 606 4.17 -30.40 30.05
CA MET A 606 3.41 -31.17 29.06
C MET A 606 2.10 -31.76 29.60
N ILE A 607 2.07 -32.10 30.88
CA ILE A 607 0.90 -32.67 31.59
C ILE A 607 0.41 -31.73 32.72
N GLY A 608 0.85 -30.48 32.67
CA GLY A 608 0.58 -29.44 33.67
C GLY A 608 -0.69 -28.63 33.39
N TRP A 609 -0.72 -27.39 33.89
CA TRP A 609 -1.84 -26.47 33.83
C TRP A 609 -2.02 -25.83 32.44
N ARG A 610 -2.70 -26.56 31.54
CA ARG A 610 -2.93 -26.19 30.13
C ARG A 610 -4.27 -26.70 29.58
N GLY A 611 -4.65 -26.21 28.40
CA GLY A 611 -5.88 -26.58 27.69
C GLY A 611 -7.13 -26.45 28.57
N ALA A 612 -8.11 -27.34 28.40
CA ALA A 612 -9.40 -27.31 29.11
C ALA A 612 -9.26 -27.09 30.63
N SER A 613 -8.30 -27.75 31.27
CA SER A 613 -8.06 -27.66 32.72
C SER A 613 -7.73 -26.25 33.21
N ARG A 614 -7.18 -25.41 32.33
CA ARG A 614 -6.82 -24.02 32.61
C ARG A 614 -8.01 -23.09 32.48
N TYR A 615 -8.91 -23.35 31.51
CA TYR A 615 -9.98 -22.43 31.13
C TYR A 615 -11.02 -22.19 32.23
N TYR A 616 -11.33 -23.21 33.03
CA TYR A 616 -12.28 -23.11 34.13
C TYR A 616 -11.64 -22.81 35.50
N ASP A 617 -10.30 -22.74 35.58
CA ASP A 617 -9.59 -22.39 36.81
C ASP A 617 -9.87 -20.92 37.19
N ALA A 618 -10.20 -20.66 38.46
CA ALA A 618 -10.52 -19.31 38.94
C ALA A 618 -9.42 -18.28 38.65
N LYS A 619 -8.15 -18.69 38.59
CA LYS A 619 -7.01 -17.81 38.32
C LYS A 619 -6.91 -17.36 36.85
N PHE A 620 -7.46 -18.13 35.92
CA PHE A 620 -7.32 -17.91 34.48
C PHE A 620 -8.65 -17.70 33.74
N LYS A 621 -9.79 -18.03 34.36
CA LYS A 621 -11.13 -17.91 33.76
C LYS A 621 -11.40 -16.54 33.13
N ALA A 622 -10.95 -15.46 33.76
CA ALA A 622 -11.09 -14.10 33.21
C ALA A 622 -10.26 -13.91 31.92
N ALA A 623 -9.03 -14.43 31.88
CA ALA A 623 -8.19 -14.41 30.69
C ALA A 623 -8.77 -15.25 29.55
N PHE A 624 -9.29 -16.45 29.85
CA PHE A 624 -10.01 -17.28 28.88
C PHE A 624 -11.27 -16.58 28.32
N GLY A 625 -11.94 -15.77 29.15
CA GLY A 625 -13.05 -14.92 28.71
C GLY A 625 -12.67 -13.99 27.56
N LEU A 626 -11.41 -13.52 27.49
CA LEU A 626 -10.94 -12.66 26.40
C LEU A 626 -10.86 -13.40 25.06
N GLU A 627 -10.40 -14.66 25.07
CA GLU A 627 -10.40 -15.52 23.87
C GLU A 627 -11.83 -15.77 23.38
N CYS A 628 -12.77 -16.03 24.30
CA CYS A 628 -14.18 -16.19 23.96
C CYS A 628 -14.79 -14.92 23.35
N LEU A 629 -14.45 -13.74 23.88
CA LEU A 629 -14.89 -12.45 23.33
C LEU A 629 -14.32 -12.23 21.93
N ALA A 630 -13.07 -12.59 21.68
CA ALA A 630 -12.47 -12.52 20.35
C ALA A 630 -13.22 -13.43 19.35
N ILE A 631 -13.44 -14.70 19.68
CA ILE A 631 -14.22 -15.62 18.83
C ILE A 631 -15.63 -15.09 18.57
N LYS A 632 -16.31 -14.57 19.61
CA LYS A 632 -17.64 -13.98 19.49
C LYS A 632 -17.62 -12.81 18.51
N LYS A 633 -16.67 -11.88 18.65
CA LYS A 633 -16.47 -10.73 17.76
C LYS A 633 -16.29 -11.17 16.30
N VAL A 634 -15.45 -12.17 16.03
CA VAL A 634 -15.23 -12.64 14.67
C VAL A 634 -16.49 -13.25 14.04
N ARG A 635 -17.28 -14.00 14.81
CA ARG A 635 -18.50 -14.65 14.28
C ARG A 635 -19.69 -13.69 14.17
N GLU A 636 -19.89 -12.82 15.16
CA GLU A 636 -21.09 -11.99 15.29
C GLU A 636 -20.91 -10.58 14.70
N GLU A 637 -19.74 -9.96 14.83
CA GLU A 637 -19.49 -8.60 14.30
C GLU A 637 -18.86 -8.63 12.90
N MET A 638 -17.94 -9.57 12.64
CA MET A 638 -17.26 -9.70 11.33
C MET A 638 -17.97 -10.68 10.38
N GLY A 639 -18.94 -11.46 10.88
CA GLY A 639 -19.77 -12.37 10.07
C GLY A 639 -19.10 -13.67 9.62
N LEU A 640 -17.92 -14.02 10.13
CA LEU A 640 -17.15 -15.19 9.72
C LEU A 640 -17.64 -16.46 10.44
N THR A 641 -18.81 -16.94 10.02
CA THR A 641 -19.52 -18.08 10.64
C THR A 641 -18.92 -19.45 10.33
N ASN A 642 -17.98 -19.51 9.37
CA ASN A 642 -17.20 -20.71 9.03
C ASN A 642 -16.21 -21.12 10.14
N ILE A 643 -16.03 -20.30 11.17
CA ILE A 643 -15.24 -20.63 12.35
C ILE A 643 -15.95 -21.69 13.20
N LYS A 644 -15.21 -22.75 13.53
CA LYS A 644 -15.54 -23.74 14.58
C LYS A 644 -14.51 -23.65 15.69
N VAL A 645 -14.91 -23.98 16.91
CA VAL A 645 -14.02 -23.95 18.08
C VAL A 645 -13.65 -25.36 18.50
N MET A 646 -12.35 -25.61 18.69
CA MET A 646 -11.78 -26.84 19.22
C MET A 646 -11.20 -26.57 20.61
N VAL A 647 -11.64 -27.37 21.60
CA VAL A 647 -11.13 -27.30 22.98
C VAL A 647 -10.02 -28.35 23.16
N PRO A 648 -8.76 -27.95 23.37
CA PRO A 648 -7.66 -28.89 23.58
C PRO A 648 -7.65 -29.47 25.00
N PHE A 649 -7.02 -30.63 25.15
CA PHE A 649 -6.65 -31.19 26.47
C PHE A 649 -7.82 -31.40 27.45
N CYS A 650 -8.97 -31.85 26.93
CA CYS A 650 -10.11 -32.32 27.74
C CYS A 650 -9.75 -33.67 28.38
N ARG A 651 -9.35 -33.66 29.66
CA ARG A 651 -8.92 -34.85 30.41
C ARG A 651 -10.07 -35.63 31.01
#